data_AF-A0A093ZIB5-F1
#
_entry.id   AF-A0A093ZIB5-F1
#
_cell.length_a   1.000
_cell.length_b   1.000
_cell.length_c   1.000
_cell.angle_alpha   90.00
_cell.angle_beta   90.00
_cell.angle_gamma   90.00
#
_symmetry.space_group_name_H-M   'P 1'
#
loop_
_entity.id
_entity.type
_entity.pdbx_description
1 polymer ?
#
loop_
_entity_poly.entity_id
_entity_poly.type
_entity_poly.pdbx_seq_one_letter_code
_entity_poly.pdbx_strand_id
1 'polypeptide(L)'
;MNATLKDLIDVLRDAELPYSEWNAQFSALHARMPQKLDSLFGQIVERAKARKAEFPAKNLQKALQKFLDENVDPNDTDILKSTLVPLTEVLEKYVDGHKVNEFNVFSGLLEEYAEVEKLFSGRTSRDEEVILKLREENKDDIPKVVQTVLSHSRVGAKNNLILAILDEYRPNRPNSGNIAKYFRPALKKLTELESRQTAKVSLKAREVLIQCALPSLEERASQMEHILRSSVVESRYGETGWDHREPSLEILKEVVDSKYTVFDVLPIFFGHQDPWVSLAALEVYIRRAYRAYSLKKIEYHSESTDPPFIVSWDFVLRKVGQSALGMPVQSSPSTPATPVVENRDPFKRISSISDMSYLVNQSDTETTRKGVIVPVQYIDEAEEYLARALEVFPLAGAKARRPSPNTLIPDLGGKRKIPQATPLTHNDELTAVCNVAIRDSESADDAELLVRIKAIVSTYKDELLARRVRRLTFICGHRDGSYPGYFTFRGPNYVEDDRIRHTEPALAYQLELERLSKFNIKPVFTANRNIHVYQAVGKDVESDKRYFTRAVVRPGRLRDEIPTAEYLISEADRLMNDILDALEIVGNNNSDLNHIFINFSPVFPLIPQEVEQALAGFLERFGRRSWRLRVTGAEIRIICTDPVTGMPYPLRVVITNTSGYVIQVEMYLERKSEKGNEWVFQSIGGTTKIGSMHLRPVSTPYPTKEWLQPKRYKAHLMGTQYVYDFPELFRQAIQNNWAKAVGEHSLLAEKQPQVGECIDYSELVLDDHDDLAEVSREPGTNTHGMVGWIVTARTPEYPKGRRFIIIANDITFRIGSFGPKEDHFFNKCTELARKLGIPRIYLSANSGARIGMADELIPHFNVAWRDADRPEAG
;
A
#
# COMPACT_ATOMS: atom_id res chain seq x y z
N MET A 1 14.83 22.97 -12.56
CA MET A 1 13.57 23.10 -11.78
C MET A 1 13.76 22.68 -10.33
N ASN A 2 14.22 21.46 -10.04
CA ASN A 2 14.37 21.02 -8.63
C ASN A 2 15.41 21.84 -7.84
N ALA A 3 16.53 22.26 -8.46
CA ALA A 3 17.52 23.11 -7.81
C ALA A 3 16.95 24.50 -7.46
N THR A 4 16.41 25.21 -8.45
CA THR A 4 15.81 26.54 -8.26
C THR A 4 14.64 26.56 -7.28
N LEU A 5 13.84 25.49 -7.23
CA LEU A 5 12.75 25.38 -6.25
C LEU A 5 13.30 25.22 -4.83
N LYS A 6 14.35 24.41 -4.65
CA LYS A 6 15.03 24.26 -3.35
C LYS A 6 15.69 25.56 -2.92
N ASP A 7 16.40 26.21 -3.81
CA ASP A 7 17.04 27.52 -3.54
C ASP A 7 15.98 28.54 -3.09
N LEU A 8 14.80 28.57 -3.74
CA LEU A 8 13.70 29.45 -3.34
C LEU A 8 13.16 29.10 -1.94
N ILE A 9 13.00 27.81 -1.63
CA ILE A 9 12.53 27.37 -0.31
C ILE A 9 13.56 27.72 0.77
N ASP A 10 14.85 27.53 0.50
CA ASP A 10 15.92 27.85 1.43
C ASP A 10 15.97 29.36 1.72
N VAL A 11 15.78 30.19 0.69
CA VAL A 11 15.65 31.65 0.85
C VAL A 11 14.41 32.03 1.65
N LEU A 12 13.26 31.41 1.40
CA LEU A 12 12.01 31.71 2.12
C LEU A 12 12.05 31.25 3.59
N ARG A 13 12.86 30.25 3.92
CA ARG A 13 13.06 29.75 5.29
C ARG A 13 14.11 30.56 6.06
N ASP A 14 14.90 31.38 5.39
CA ASP A 14 15.87 32.24 6.04
C ASP A 14 15.17 33.36 6.83
N ALA A 15 15.48 33.44 8.13
CA ALA A 15 14.95 34.45 9.02
C ALA A 15 15.46 35.87 8.68
N GLU A 16 16.53 36.00 7.90
CA GLU A 16 17.08 37.30 7.46
C GLU A 16 16.37 37.91 6.25
N LEU A 17 15.58 37.14 5.50
CA LEU A 17 14.84 37.61 4.33
C LEU A 17 13.95 38.85 4.60
N PRO A 18 13.04 38.84 5.60
CA PRO A 18 12.16 40.00 5.85
C PRO A 18 12.94 41.27 6.24
N TYR A 19 14.06 41.11 6.95
CA TYR A 19 14.93 42.23 7.29
C TYR A 19 15.63 42.79 6.06
N SER A 20 16.02 41.94 5.12
CA SER A 20 16.68 42.34 3.87
C SER A 20 15.72 43.03 2.92
N GLU A 21 14.50 42.49 2.73
CA GLU A 21 13.44 43.14 1.95
C GLU A 21 13.06 44.51 2.55
N TRP A 22 12.88 44.57 3.88
CA TRP A 22 12.62 45.82 4.58
C TRP A 22 13.75 46.83 4.35
N ASN A 23 15.01 46.46 4.57
CA ASN A 23 16.13 47.38 4.44
C ASN A 23 16.30 47.92 3.01
N ALA A 24 16.04 47.09 1.99
CA ALA A 24 16.12 47.52 0.60
C ALA A 24 15.08 48.61 0.27
N GLN A 25 13.84 48.45 0.73
CA GLN A 25 12.76 49.43 0.52
C GLN A 25 12.91 50.66 1.42
N PHE A 26 13.25 50.43 2.70
CA PHE A 26 13.39 51.47 3.72
C PHE A 26 14.52 52.46 3.38
N SER A 27 15.66 51.96 2.87
CA SER A 27 16.79 52.81 2.46
C SER A 27 16.42 53.79 1.35
N ALA A 28 15.53 53.40 0.42
CA ALA A 28 15.06 54.27 -0.65
C ALA A 28 14.05 55.32 -0.19
N LEU A 29 13.33 55.05 0.91
CA LEU A 29 12.24 55.88 1.42
C LEU A 29 12.64 56.78 2.59
N HIS A 30 13.84 56.61 3.15
CA HIS A 30 14.36 57.37 4.29
C HIS A 30 14.21 58.89 4.16
N ALA A 31 14.46 59.44 2.96
CA ALA A 31 14.36 60.88 2.69
C ALA A 31 12.91 61.37 2.41
N ARG A 32 11.97 60.47 2.16
CA ARG A 32 10.57 60.78 1.80
C ARG A 32 9.61 60.66 2.98
N MET A 33 10.06 60.12 4.11
CA MET A 33 9.24 59.90 5.30
C MET A 33 9.44 61.00 6.35
N PRO A 34 8.42 61.28 7.17
CA PRO A 34 8.59 62.12 8.36
C PRO A 34 9.64 61.53 9.30
N GLN A 35 10.62 62.35 9.70
CA GLN A 35 11.78 61.94 10.50
C GLN A 35 11.42 61.23 11.81
N LYS A 36 10.29 61.60 12.42
CA LYS A 36 9.76 60.93 13.63
C LYS A 36 9.37 59.46 13.35
N LEU A 37 8.66 59.20 12.26
CA LEU A 37 8.22 57.85 11.89
C LEU A 37 9.42 56.98 11.48
N ASP A 38 10.33 57.58 10.72
CA ASP A 38 11.54 56.93 10.25
C ASP A 38 12.46 56.46 11.41
N SER A 39 12.72 57.35 12.38
CA SER A 39 13.50 56.99 13.58
C SER A 39 12.82 55.91 14.45
N LEU A 40 11.48 55.92 14.52
CA LEU A 40 10.69 54.93 15.25
C LEU A 40 10.80 53.54 14.60
N PHE A 41 10.70 53.47 13.28
CA PHE A 41 10.85 52.22 12.53
C PHE A 41 12.28 51.67 12.64
N GLY A 42 13.30 52.51 12.50
CA GLY A 42 14.69 52.10 12.66
C GLY A 42 14.95 51.46 14.03
N GLN A 43 14.50 52.10 15.12
CA GLN A 43 14.66 51.58 16.48
C GLN A 43 13.96 50.24 16.71
N ILE A 44 12.74 50.05 16.18
CA ILE A 44 11.98 48.81 16.34
C ILE A 44 12.70 47.65 15.62
N VAL A 45 13.18 47.89 14.41
CA VAL A 45 13.85 46.88 13.58
C VAL A 45 15.21 46.49 14.16
N GLU A 46 16.04 47.46 14.52
CA GLU A 46 17.36 47.21 15.13
C GLU A 46 17.23 46.43 16.44
N ARG A 47 16.25 46.78 17.29
CA ARG A 47 16.01 46.09 18.56
C ARG A 47 15.59 44.62 18.36
N ALA A 48 14.76 44.34 17.34
CA ALA A 48 14.35 42.98 17.02
C ALA A 48 15.53 42.17 16.45
N LYS A 49 16.31 42.77 15.55
CA LYS A 49 17.50 42.14 14.96
C LYS A 49 18.56 41.80 16.01
N ALA A 50 18.83 42.72 16.95
CA ALA A 50 19.77 42.49 18.04
C ALA A 50 19.38 41.32 18.97
N ARG A 51 18.08 41.03 19.09
CA ARG A 51 17.55 39.93 19.92
C ARG A 51 17.42 38.60 19.15
N LYS A 52 17.78 38.57 17.86
CA LYS A 52 17.50 37.44 16.95
C LYS A 52 16.02 37.01 17.00
N ALA A 53 15.13 37.98 17.18
CA ALA A 53 13.69 37.75 17.22
C ALA A 53 13.12 37.72 15.79
N GLU A 54 11.90 37.22 15.64
CA GLU A 54 11.16 37.30 14.37
C GLU A 54 10.87 38.75 13.97
N PHE A 55 10.74 39.00 12.66
CA PHE A 55 10.52 40.33 12.11
C PHE A 55 9.25 40.98 12.70
N PRO A 56 9.33 42.20 13.27
CA PRO A 56 8.25 42.79 14.07
C PRO A 56 7.15 43.47 13.22
N ALA A 57 6.60 42.79 12.21
CA ALA A 57 5.63 43.35 11.27
C ALA A 57 4.39 43.96 11.96
N LYS A 58 3.77 43.24 12.91
CA LYS A 58 2.59 43.74 13.66
C LYS A 58 2.89 44.99 14.47
N ASN A 59 4.10 45.10 15.03
CA ASN A 59 4.49 46.25 15.83
C ASN A 59 4.73 47.47 14.94
N LEU A 60 5.34 47.27 13.77
CA LEU A 60 5.54 48.31 12.76
C LEU A 60 4.21 48.79 12.17
N GLN A 61 3.27 47.88 11.90
CA GLN A 61 1.93 48.24 11.41
C GLN A 61 1.13 49.05 12.45
N LYS A 62 1.18 48.66 13.73
CA LYS A 62 0.58 49.43 14.83
C LYS A 62 1.24 50.79 15.00
N ALA A 63 2.56 50.86 14.88
CA ALA A 63 3.31 52.11 14.94
C ALA A 63 2.95 53.06 13.79
N LEU A 64 2.79 52.51 12.58
CA LEU A 64 2.32 53.26 11.40
C LEU A 64 0.90 53.81 11.63
N GLN A 65 -0.04 52.96 12.05
CA GLN A 65 -1.43 53.36 12.26
C GLN A 65 -1.52 54.44 13.34
N LYS A 66 -0.82 54.25 14.47
CA LYS A 66 -0.76 55.24 15.54
C LYS A 66 -0.18 56.58 15.08
N PHE A 67 0.84 56.54 14.21
CA PHE A 67 1.43 57.75 13.67
C PHE A 67 0.46 58.51 12.74
N LEU A 68 -0.27 57.78 11.89
CA LEU A 68 -1.30 58.35 11.02
C LEU A 68 -2.44 59.00 11.81
N ASP A 69 -2.88 58.36 12.89
CA ASP A 69 -4.00 58.84 13.71
C ASP A 69 -3.61 60.05 14.60
N GLU A 70 -2.35 60.15 15.05
CA GLU A 70 -1.91 61.18 16.00
C GLU A 70 -1.20 62.40 15.36
N ASN A 71 -0.57 62.24 14.19
CA ASN A 71 0.38 63.25 13.68
C ASN A 71 0.08 63.78 12.27
N VAL A 72 -0.97 63.28 11.59
CA VAL A 72 -1.27 63.65 10.19
C VAL A 72 -2.72 64.14 10.09
N ASP A 73 -2.93 65.27 9.42
CA ASP A 73 -4.28 65.76 9.13
C ASP A 73 -5.02 64.78 8.19
N PRO A 74 -6.33 64.56 8.36
CA PRO A 74 -7.08 63.54 7.62
C PRO A 74 -6.93 63.63 6.08
N ASN A 75 -6.76 64.84 5.53
CA ASN A 75 -6.58 65.06 4.09
C ASN A 75 -5.20 64.65 3.54
N ASP A 76 -4.16 64.63 4.39
CA ASP A 76 -2.79 64.30 3.99
C ASP A 76 -2.45 62.82 4.23
N THR A 77 -3.32 62.09 4.93
CA THR A 77 -3.13 60.66 5.25
C THR A 77 -3.05 59.79 4.00
N ASP A 78 -3.85 60.06 2.97
CA ASP A 78 -3.86 59.26 1.73
C ASP A 78 -2.59 59.48 0.89
N ILE A 79 -2.04 60.70 0.91
CA ILE A 79 -0.77 61.02 0.25
C ILE A 79 0.35 60.24 0.92
N LEU A 80 0.41 60.26 2.25
CA LEU A 80 1.44 59.55 3.02
C LEU A 80 1.31 58.03 2.84
N LYS A 81 0.10 57.48 2.86
CA LYS A 81 -0.15 56.07 2.53
C LYS A 81 0.35 55.70 1.14
N SER A 82 0.10 56.55 0.12
CA SER A 82 0.58 56.30 -1.24
C SER A 82 2.10 56.26 -1.35
N THR A 83 2.83 57.05 -0.55
CA THR A 83 4.30 57.02 -0.50
C THR A 83 4.86 55.80 0.21
N LEU A 84 4.10 55.25 1.16
CA LEU A 84 4.50 54.14 2.03
C LEU A 84 4.06 52.77 1.51
N VAL A 85 3.39 52.69 0.35
CA VAL A 85 2.91 51.44 -0.25
C VAL A 85 3.97 50.33 -0.25
N PRO A 86 5.24 50.55 -0.67
CA PRO A 86 6.24 49.48 -0.69
C PRO A 86 6.56 48.92 0.71
N LEU A 87 6.49 49.76 1.75
CA LEU A 87 6.71 49.32 3.13
C LEU A 87 5.48 48.62 3.68
N THR A 88 4.28 49.12 3.39
CA THR A 88 3.03 48.45 3.82
C THR A 88 2.86 47.09 3.17
N GLU A 89 3.26 46.91 1.90
CA GLU A 89 3.27 45.60 1.23
C GLU A 89 4.19 44.60 1.93
N VAL A 90 5.41 45.03 2.33
CA VAL A 90 6.32 44.18 3.11
C VAL A 90 5.72 43.86 4.48
N LEU A 91 5.10 44.84 5.15
CA LEU A 91 4.44 44.61 6.44
C LEU A 91 3.31 43.59 6.31
N GLU A 92 2.42 43.77 5.34
CA GLU A 92 1.28 42.88 5.05
C GLU A 92 1.75 41.45 4.76
N LYS A 93 2.81 41.30 3.96
CA LYS A 93 3.42 40.02 3.60
C LYS A 93 3.89 39.22 4.83
N TYR A 94 4.42 39.91 5.86
CA TYR A 94 4.97 39.26 7.05
C TYR A 94 4.11 39.41 8.33
N VAL A 95 2.86 39.88 8.25
CA VAL A 95 1.99 40.05 9.43
C VAL A 95 1.85 38.76 10.24
N ASP A 96 1.66 37.64 9.56
CA ASP A 96 1.39 36.34 10.18
C ASP A 96 2.66 35.50 10.42
N GLY A 97 3.83 36.07 10.17
CA GLY A 97 5.15 35.44 10.36
C GLY A 97 5.80 34.96 9.06
N HIS A 98 7.09 34.63 9.14
CA HIS A 98 7.91 34.28 7.97
C HIS A 98 7.47 32.96 7.30
N LYS A 99 7.15 31.93 8.09
CA LYS A 99 6.64 30.64 7.56
C LYS A 99 5.30 30.78 6.84
N VAL A 100 4.46 31.72 7.27
CA VAL A 100 3.15 31.94 6.62
C VAL A 100 3.35 32.61 5.26
N ASN A 101 4.31 33.54 5.15
CA ASN A 101 4.70 34.10 3.87
C ASN A 101 5.18 33.03 2.87
N GLU A 102 6.01 32.07 3.32
CA GLU A 102 6.40 30.91 2.50
C GLU A 102 5.17 30.21 1.91
N PHE A 103 4.18 29.89 2.75
CA PHE A 103 2.95 29.24 2.30
C PHE A 103 2.10 30.09 1.35
N ASN A 104 2.04 31.41 1.57
CA ASN A 104 1.29 32.32 0.72
C ASN A 104 1.89 32.40 -0.70
N VAL A 105 3.22 32.42 -0.81
CA VAL A 105 3.91 32.44 -2.12
C VAL A 105 3.55 31.20 -2.94
N PHE A 106 3.64 30.01 -2.35
CA PHE A 106 3.32 28.77 -3.05
C PHE A 106 1.83 28.60 -3.29
N SER A 107 0.97 29.01 -2.36
CA SER A 107 -0.49 29.02 -2.56
C SER A 107 -0.87 29.92 -3.75
N GLY A 108 -0.27 31.12 -3.86
CA GLY A 108 -0.48 32.02 -4.99
C GLY A 108 -0.10 31.39 -6.34
N LEU A 109 1.04 30.69 -6.42
CA LEU A 109 1.45 29.97 -7.64
C LEU A 109 0.46 28.85 -8.03
N LEU A 110 -0.10 28.15 -7.03
CA LEU A 110 -1.12 27.12 -7.27
C LEU A 110 -2.44 27.74 -7.77
N GLU A 111 -2.82 28.90 -7.24
CA GLU A 111 -4.02 29.63 -7.67
C GLU A 111 -3.88 30.18 -9.09
N GLU A 112 -2.75 30.80 -9.42
CA GLU A 112 -2.48 31.31 -10.77
C GLU A 112 -2.53 30.20 -11.83
N TYR A 113 -1.99 29.03 -11.49
CA TYR A 113 -2.12 27.84 -12.34
C TYR A 113 -3.60 27.43 -12.51
N ALA A 114 -4.36 27.38 -11.41
CA ALA A 114 -5.75 26.95 -11.42
C ALA A 114 -6.65 27.93 -12.20
N GLU A 115 -6.42 29.24 -12.10
CA GLU A 115 -7.18 30.26 -12.82
C GLU A 115 -7.05 30.14 -14.34
N VAL A 116 -5.83 29.89 -14.83
CA VAL A 116 -5.60 29.67 -16.26
C VAL A 116 -6.25 28.37 -16.73
N GLU A 117 -5.97 27.26 -16.06
CA GLU A 117 -6.40 25.93 -16.56
C GLU A 117 -7.90 25.67 -16.35
N LYS A 118 -8.56 26.36 -15.40
CA LYS A 118 -10.01 26.27 -15.21
C LYS A 118 -10.78 26.69 -16.44
N LEU A 119 -10.27 27.67 -17.19
CA LEU A 119 -10.89 28.15 -18.43
C LEU A 119 -10.94 27.06 -19.52
N PHE A 120 -9.97 26.14 -19.52
CA PHE A 120 -9.82 25.07 -20.50
C PHE A 120 -10.30 23.70 -19.98
N SER A 121 -10.92 23.64 -18.79
CA SER A 121 -11.26 22.37 -18.12
C SER A 121 -12.64 21.78 -18.50
N GLY A 122 -13.39 22.38 -19.42
CA GLY A 122 -14.75 21.92 -19.79
C GLY A 122 -14.73 20.63 -20.63
N ARG A 123 -15.54 19.61 -20.26
CA ARG A 123 -15.64 18.30 -20.94
C ARG A 123 -15.99 18.37 -22.44
N THR A 124 -16.60 19.47 -22.87
CA THR A 124 -17.08 19.71 -24.25
C THR A 124 -16.44 20.92 -24.92
N SER A 125 -15.60 21.68 -24.21
CA SER A 125 -15.04 22.92 -24.72
C SER A 125 -13.85 22.64 -25.62
N ARG A 126 -13.93 23.09 -26.88
CA ARG A 126 -12.76 23.12 -27.78
C ARG A 126 -11.92 24.35 -27.45
N ASP A 127 -10.61 24.21 -27.50
CA ASP A 127 -9.66 25.30 -27.21
C ASP A 127 -9.98 26.56 -28.04
N GLU A 128 -10.38 26.38 -29.30
CA GLU A 128 -10.77 27.46 -30.21
C GLU A 128 -11.94 28.30 -29.69
N GLU A 129 -12.97 27.67 -29.12
CA GLU A 129 -14.16 28.36 -28.60
C GLU A 129 -13.83 29.16 -27.33
N VAL A 130 -12.97 28.62 -26.47
CA VAL A 130 -12.53 29.28 -25.24
C VAL A 130 -11.69 30.52 -25.58
N ILE A 131 -10.79 30.41 -26.55
CA ILE A 131 -9.95 31.53 -26.98
C ILE A 131 -10.80 32.65 -27.60
N LEU A 132 -11.80 32.31 -28.40
CA LEU A 132 -12.73 33.30 -28.97
C LEU A 132 -13.53 34.00 -27.87
N LYS A 133 -14.03 33.27 -26.89
CA LYS A 133 -14.73 33.83 -25.74
C LYS A 133 -13.83 34.77 -24.91
N LEU A 134 -12.58 34.38 -24.64
CA LEU A 134 -11.62 35.21 -23.92
C LEU A 134 -11.28 36.51 -24.67
N ARG A 135 -11.23 36.44 -26.01
CA ARG A 135 -11.05 37.62 -26.87
C ARG A 135 -12.25 38.55 -26.85
N GLU A 136 -13.47 38.01 -26.78
CA GLU A 136 -14.69 38.82 -26.67
C GLU A 136 -14.84 39.48 -25.30
N GLU A 137 -14.43 38.81 -24.23
CA GLU A 137 -14.45 39.33 -22.86
C GLU A 137 -13.35 40.38 -22.62
N ASN A 138 -12.18 40.23 -23.25
CA ASN A 138 -11.03 41.13 -23.07
C ASN A 138 -10.71 41.89 -24.37
N LYS A 139 -11.68 42.64 -24.91
CA LYS A 139 -11.48 43.41 -26.17
C LYS A 139 -10.42 44.49 -26.04
N ASP A 140 -10.28 45.08 -24.86
CA ASP A 140 -9.36 46.18 -24.59
C ASP A 140 -7.95 45.70 -24.20
N ASP A 141 -7.81 44.43 -23.79
CA ASP A 141 -6.55 43.83 -23.33
C ASP A 141 -6.25 42.49 -24.04
N ILE A 142 -5.95 42.59 -25.33
CA ILE A 142 -5.53 41.46 -26.17
C ILE A 142 -4.21 40.82 -25.68
N PRO A 143 -3.19 41.57 -25.20
CA PRO A 143 -1.96 40.96 -24.66
C PRO A 143 -2.22 39.94 -23.56
N LYS A 144 -3.16 40.19 -22.65
CA LYS A 144 -3.55 39.25 -21.60
C LYS A 144 -4.08 37.93 -22.17
N VAL A 145 -4.89 37.98 -23.24
CA VAL A 145 -5.40 36.78 -23.91
C VAL A 145 -4.23 35.95 -24.47
N VAL A 146 -3.27 36.60 -25.13
CA VAL A 146 -2.08 35.92 -25.69
C VAL A 146 -1.24 35.27 -24.57
N GLN A 147 -1.06 35.95 -23.44
CA GLN A 147 -0.34 35.39 -22.28
C GLN A 147 -1.05 34.15 -21.71
N THR A 148 -2.37 34.20 -21.56
CA THR A 148 -3.17 33.06 -21.09
C THR A 148 -3.05 31.86 -22.04
N VAL A 149 -3.13 32.08 -23.37
CA VAL A 149 -2.96 31.03 -24.37
C VAL A 149 -1.54 30.46 -24.35
N LEU A 150 -0.52 31.33 -24.24
CA LEU A 150 0.88 30.89 -24.14
C LEU A 150 1.09 30.01 -22.90
N SER A 151 0.50 30.40 -21.76
CA SER A 151 0.54 29.63 -20.51
C SER A 151 -0.07 28.24 -20.69
N HIS A 152 -1.25 28.14 -21.32
CA HIS A 152 -1.91 26.85 -21.58
C HIS A 152 -1.10 25.97 -22.55
N SER A 153 -0.48 26.55 -23.58
CA SER A 153 0.37 25.80 -24.53
C SER A 153 1.56 25.09 -23.86
N ARG A 154 2.01 25.58 -22.70
CA ARG A 154 3.12 25.03 -21.91
C ARG A 154 2.66 24.30 -20.64
N VAL A 155 1.42 23.80 -20.61
CA VAL A 155 0.85 23.05 -19.48
C VAL A 155 1.74 21.88 -19.02
N GLY A 156 2.43 21.18 -19.93
CA GLY A 156 3.32 20.07 -19.57
C GLY A 156 4.48 20.48 -18.65
N ALA A 157 5.07 21.67 -18.87
CA ALA A 157 6.13 22.18 -18.01
C ALA A 157 5.57 22.72 -16.68
N LYS A 158 4.41 23.39 -16.73
CA LYS A 158 3.68 23.85 -15.53
C LYS A 158 3.33 22.69 -14.61
N ASN A 159 2.82 21.58 -15.17
CA ASN A 159 2.50 20.37 -14.41
C ASN A 159 3.69 19.86 -13.60
N ASN A 160 4.89 19.85 -14.18
CA ASN A 160 6.08 19.38 -13.48
C ASN A 160 6.44 20.29 -12.29
N LEU A 161 6.30 21.61 -12.44
CA LEU A 161 6.51 22.57 -11.35
C LEU A 161 5.48 22.37 -10.24
N ILE A 162 4.20 22.29 -10.58
CA ILE A 162 3.11 22.12 -9.61
C ILE A 162 3.24 20.78 -8.88
N LEU A 163 3.58 19.69 -9.59
CA LEU A 163 3.83 18.40 -8.96
C LEU A 163 5.01 18.46 -7.98
N ALA A 164 6.11 19.13 -8.35
CA ALA A 164 7.26 19.30 -7.45
C ALA A 164 6.91 20.13 -6.20
N ILE A 165 6.10 21.19 -6.33
CA ILE A 165 5.60 21.98 -5.19
C ILE A 165 4.72 21.10 -4.29
N LEU A 166 3.77 20.35 -4.87
CA LEU A 166 2.87 19.47 -4.13
C LEU A 166 3.61 18.32 -3.42
N ASP A 167 4.72 17.83 -3.99
CA ASP A 167 5.55 16.80 -3.37
C ASP A 167 6.38 17.32 -2.18
N GLU A 168 6.82 18.58 -2.23
CA GLU A 168 7.63 19.18 -1.16
C GLU A 168 6.77 19.58 0.05
N TYR A 169 5.58 20.13 -0.19
CA TYR A 169 4.61 20.51 0.85
C TYR A 169 3.71 19.37 1.33
N ARG A 170 4.15 18.12 1.16
CA ARG A 170 3.43 16.95 1.64
C ARG A 170 3.36 16.94 3.18
N PRO A 171 2.19 16.78 3.81
CA PRO A 171 2.01 16.84 5.28
C PRO A 171 2.78 15.78 6.10
N ASN A 172 3.36 14.78 5.44
CA ASN A 172 4.16 13.73 6.06
C ASN A 172 5.64 14.09 6.22
N ARG A 173 6.10 15.26 5.73
CA ARG A 173 7.49 15.68 5.93
C ARG A 173 7.69 16.43 7.24
N PRO A 174 8.84 16.27 7.93
CA PRO A 174 9.16 17.05 9.11
C PRO A 174 9.15 18.55 8.78
N ASN A 175 8.71 19.38 9.74
CA ASN A 175 8.55 20.85 9.63
C ASN A 175 7.41 21.35 8.73
N SER A 176 6.57 20.46 8.21
CA SER A 176 5.36 20.82 7.49
C SER A 176 4.32 21.31 8.52
N GLY A 177 4.29 22.61 8.81
CA GLY A 177 3.40 23.21 9.81
C GLY A 177 1.91 23.13 9.43
N ASN A 178 1.11 24.14 9.81
CA ASN A 178 -0.32 24.25 9.46
C ASN A 178 -0.58 24.54 7.96
N ILE A 179 0.10 23.84 7.04
CA ILE A 179 -0.06 23.91 5.58
C ILE A 179 -1.53 23.74 5.19
N ALA A 180 -2.23 22.85 5.89
CA ALA A 180 -3.64 22.55 5.66
C ALA A 180 -4.53 23.81 5.68
N LYS A 181 -4.21 24.82 6.50
CA LYS A 181 -5.04 26.04 6.57
C LYS A 181 -4.91 26.90 5.31
N TYR A 182 -3.69 27.03 4.78
CA TYR A 182 -3.37 27.97 3.71
C TYR A 182 -3.51 27.37 2.31
N PHE A 183 -3.20 26.08 2.14
CA PHE A 183 -3.26 25.41 0.83
C PHE A 183 -4.66 24.87 0.49
N ARG A 184 -5.55 24.67 1.47
CA ARG A 184 -6.90 24.10 1.25
C ARG A 184 -7.69 24.80 0.13
N PRO A 185 -7.79 26.14 0.06
CA PRO A 185 -8.53 26.83 -1.00
C PRO A 185 -7.95 26.57 -2.39
N ALA A 186 -6.62 26.69 -2.53
CA ALA A 186 -5.92 26.45 -3.79
C ALA A 186 -6.05 24.98 -4.23
N LEU A 187 -5.89 24.03 -3.31
CA LEU A 187 -6.03 22.60 -3.59
C LEU A 187 -7.45 22.24 -4.04
N LYS A 188 -8.50 22.81 -3.44
CA LYS A 188 -9.89 22.59 -3.89
C LYS A 188 -10.08 23.00 -5.35
N LYS A 189 -9.60 24.19 -5.73
CA LYS A 189 -9.65 24.67 -7.13
C LYS A 189 -8.90 23.72 -8.08
N LEU A 190 -7.76 23.16 -7.67
CA LEU A 190 -7.02 22.18 -8.47
C LEU A 190 -7.76 20.85 -8.64
N THR A 191 -8.51 20.41 -7.63
CA THR A 191 -9.29 19.16 -7.71
C THR A 191 -10.52 19.24 -8.60
N GLU A 192 -11.00 20.44 -8.92
CA GLU A 192 -12.09 20.71 -9.86
C GLU A 192 -11.64 20.57 -11.32
N LEU A 193 -10.33 20.50 -11.58
CA LEU A 193 -9.79 20.35 -12.94
C LEU A 193 -10.02 18.92 -13.44
N GLU A 194 -10.77 18.80 -14.53
CA GLU A 194 -11.16 17.53 -15.17
C GLU A 194 -10.46 17.28 -16.52
N SER A 195 -9.60 18.19 -16.98
CA SER A 195 -8.88 18.04 -18.25
C SER A 195 -7.90 16.86 -18.22
N ARG A 196 -7.77 16.16 -19.36
CA ARG A 196 -6.81 15.05 -19.54
C ARG A 196 -5.37 15.46 -19.28
N GLN A 197 -4.99 16.69 -19.61
CA GLN A 197 -3.62 17.19 -19.43
C GLN A 197 -3.31 17.48 -17.96
N THR A 198 -4.31 17.93 -17.19
CA THR A 198 -4.17 18.32 -15.78
C THR A 198 -4.55 17.19 -14.81
N ALA A 199 -5.06 16.05 -15.31
CA ALA A 199 -5.50 14.91 -14.51
C ALA A 199 -4.46 14.44 -13.46
N LYS A 200 -3.17 14.40 -13.82
CA LYS A 200 -2.10 14.04 -12.87
C LYS A 200 -2.00 15.03 -11.70
N VAL A 201 -2.09 16.32 -12.01
CA VAL A 201 -2.03 17.40 -11.01
C VAL A 201 -3.29 17.39 -10.14
N SER A 202 -4.48 17.22 -10.73
CA SER A 202 -5.75 17.15 -10.01
C SER A 202 -5.80 15.97 -9.03
N LEU A 203 -5.34 14.78 -9.46
CA LEU A 203 -5.21 13.61 -8.59
C LEU A 203 -4.21 13.86 -7.45
N LYS A 204 -3.05 14.46 -7.76
CA LYS A 204 -2.05 14.78 -6.75
C LYS A 204 -2.54 15.82 -5.74
N ALA A 205 -3.24 16.85 -6.21
CA ALA A 205 -3.86 17.86 -5.36
C ALA A 205 -4.93 17.24 -4.46
N ARG A 206 -5.71 16.27 -4.96
CA ARG A 206 -6.69 15.52 -4.16
C ARG A 206 -6.00 14.67 -3.10
N GLU A 207 -4.89 14.01 -3.45
CA GLU A 207 -4.05 13.27 -2.52
C GLU A 207 -3.54 14.18 -1.38
N VAL A 208 -2.97 15.34 -1.72
CA VAL A 208 -2.46 16.30 -0.73
C VAL A 208 -3.61 16.88 0.10
N LEU A 209 -4.77 17.17 -0.49
CA LEU A 209 -5.94 17.66 0.25
C LEU A 209 -6.42 16.65 1.30
N ILE A 210 -6.46 15.36 0.94
CA ILE A 210 -6.82 14.28 1.87
C ILE A 210 -5.74 14.15 2.96
N GLN A 211 -4.46 14.28 2.61
CA GLN A 211 -3.37 14.29 3.60
C GLN A 211 -3.43 15.52 4.51
N CYS A 212 -3.86 16.68 4.02
CA CYS A 212 -4.10 17.88 4.83
C CYS A 212 -5.32 17.73 5.75
N ALA A 213 -6.20 16.76 5.49
CA ALA A 213 -7.24 16.37 6.43
C ALA A 213 -6.72 15.41 7.51
N LEU A 214 -5.53 14.84 7.34
CA LEU A 214 -4.84 14.08 8.40
C LEU A 214 -4.06 15.05 9.32
N PRO A 215 -3.97 14.81 10.64
CA PRO A 215 -3.11 15.58 11.51
C PRO A 215 -1.65 15.33 11.17
N SER A 216 -0.86 16.40 11.18
CA SER A 216 0.58 16.35 10.90
C SER A 216 1.30 15.43 11.89
N LEU A 217 2.49 14.97 11.48
CA LEU A 217 3.35 14.15 12.34
C LEU A 217 3.64 14.85 13.68
N GLU A 218 3.90 16.16 13.65
CA GLU A 218 4.21 16.98 14.82
C GLU A 218 3.02 17.08 15.79
N GLU A 219 1.81 17.31 15.27
CA GLU A 219 0.61 17.31 16.11
C GLU A 219 0.32 15.94 16.70
N ARG A 220 0.50 14.86 15.93
CA ARG A 220 0.33 13.49 16.44
C ARG A 220 1.38 13.17 17.50
N ALA A 221 2.61 13.64 17.35
CA ALA A 221 3.64 13.53 18.37
C ALA A 221 3.24 14.29 19.64
N SER A 222 2.78 15.53 19.53
CA SER A 222 2.34 16.29 20.70
C SER A 222 1.13 15.66 21.40
N GLN A 223 0.15 15.15 20.65
CA GLN A 223 -0.99 14.42 21.20
C GLN A 223 -0.56 13.13 21.92
N MET A 224 0.32 12.35 21.29
CA MET A 224 0.86 11.12 21.87
C MET A 224 1.64 11.41 23.15
N GLU A 225 2.48 12.44 23.13
CA GLU A 225 3.26 12.86 24.30
C GLU A 225 2.34 13.26 25.45
N HIS A 226 1.27 14.01 25.18
CA HIS A 226 0.29 14.38 26.18
C HIS A 226 -0.39 13.15 26.81
N ILE A 227 -0.79 12.17 25.99
CA ILE A 227 -1.42 10.93 26.46
C ILE A 227 -0.43 10.08 27.28
N LEU A 228 0.82 9.98 26.84
CA LEU A 228 1.85 9.22 27.57
C LEU A 228 2.16 9.90 28.92
N ARG A 229 2.32 11.22 28.96
CA ARG A 229 2.56 11.97 30.20
C ARG A 229 1.37 11.89 31.16
N SER A 230 0.14 12.00 30.66
CA SER A 230 -1.06 11.88 31.51
C SER A 230 -1.27 10.46 32.04
N SER A 231 -0.77 9.44 31.33
CA SER A 231 -0.83 8.05 31.81
C SER A 231 0.07 7.79 33.02
N VAL A 232 1.14 8.58 33.17
CA VAL A 232 2.18 8.45 34.21
C VAL A 232 1.92 9.37 35.40
N VAL A 233 1.41 10.59 35.15
CA VAL A 233 1.20 11.62 36.17
C VAL A 233 -0.29 11.82 36.44
N GLU A 234 -0.75 11.45 37.64
CA GLU A 234 -2.13 11.71 38.07
C GLU A 234 -2.21 13.06 38.80
N SER A 235 -2.76 14.10 38.15
CA SER A 235 -2.96 15.40 38.81
C SER A 235 -4.22 15.37 39.68
N ARG A 236 -4.12 14.93 40.93
CA ARG A 236 -5.19 15.13 41.92
C ARG A 236 -5.07 16.52 42.55
N TYR A 237 -6.13 17.31 42.48
CA TYR A 237 -6.17 18.63 43.10
C TYR A 237 -5.94 18.51 44.61
N GLY A 238 -4.81 19.03 45.11
CA GLY A 238 -4.44 19.00 46.53
C GLY A 238 -3.28 18.07 46.92
N GLU A 239 -2.79 17.22 46.01
CA GLU A 239 -1.52 16.49 46.19
C GLU A 239 -0.36 17.32 45.62
N THR A 240 0.68 17.57 46.44
CA THR A 240 1.83 18.41 46.07
C THR A 240 2.98 17.64 45.43
N GLY A 241 2.89 16.30 45.37
CA GLY A 241 3.90 15.42 44.78
C GLY A 241 3.53 15.01 43.35
N TRP A 242 4.45 15.26 42.41
CA TRP A 242 4.40 14.66 41.07
C TRP A 242 4.98 13.25 41.15
N ASP A 243 4.33 12.37 41.90
CA ASP A 243 4.79 11.00 42.07
C ASP A 243 4.47 10.21 40.80
N HIS A 244 5.53 9.68 40.16
CA HIS A 244 5.40 8.86 38.96
C HIS A 244 4.82 7.50 39.36
N ARG A 245 3.70 7.11 38.74
CA ARG A 245 3.09 5.78 38.94
C ARG A 245 3.30 4.90 37.71
N GLU A 246 3.00 3.61 37.87
CA GLU A 246 2.85 2.70 36.74
C GLU A 246 1.80 3.24 35.76
N PRO A 247 2.01 3.10 34.44
CA PRO A 247 1.10 3.68 33.45
C PRO A 247 -0.31 3.11 33.56
N SER A 248 -1.29 4.01 33.52
CA SER A 248 -2.71 3.62 33.58
C SER A 248 -3.19 3.03 32.25
N LEU A 249 -3.76 1.82 32.32
CA LEU A 249 -4.32 1.12 31.15
C LEU A 249 -5.45 1.91 30.48
N GLU A 250 -6.30 2.55 31.27
CA GLU A 250 -7.53 3.20 30.77
C GLU A 250 -7.22 4.33 29.78
N ILE A 251 -6.21 5.15 30.10
CA ILE A 251 -5.73 6.23 29.24
C ILE A 251 -5.00 5.65 28.01
N LEU A 252 -4.12 4.67 28.21
CA LEU A 252 -3.38 4.05 27.10
C LEU A 252 -4.28 3.29 26.12
N LYS A 253 -5.45 2.82 26.58
CA LYS A 253 -6.41 2.08 25.77
C LYS A 253 -6.86 2.88 24.54
N GLU A 254 -6.98 4.20 24.65
CA GLU A 254 -7.34 5.07 23.53
C GLU A 254 -6.36 4.93 22.35
N VAL A 255 -5.06 4.84 22.65
CA VAL A 255 -3.98 4.71 21.65
C VAL A 255 -3.81 3.27 21.18
N VAL A 256 -3.97 2.31 22.08
CA VAL A 256 -3.86 0.87 21.78
C VAL A 256 -4.98 0.40 20.87
N ASP A 257 -6.23 0.79 21.16
CA ASP A 257 -7.40 0.42 20.36
C ASP A 257 -7.64 1.36 19.16
N SER A 258 -6.86 2.44 19.05
CA SER A 258 -6.91 3.37 17.92
C SER A 258 -6.77 2.65 16.58
N LYS A 259 -7.67 3.01 15.65
CA LYS A 259 -7.70 2.49 14.28
C LYS A 259 -6.56 3.04 13.40
N TYR A 260 -5.86 4.07 13.87
CA TYR A 260 -4.92 4.87 13.08
C TYR A 260 -3.48 4.44 13.24
N THR A 261 -2.58 4.75 12.29
CA THR A 261 -1.14 4.46 12.45
C THR A 261 -0.54 5.16 13.67
N VAL A 262 0.13 4.37 14.51
CA VAL A 262 0.85 4.83 15.72
C VAL A 262 2.33 4.44 15.70
N PHE A 263 2.68 3.33 15.03
CA PHE A 263 4.06 2.85 14.97
C PHE A 263 5.02 3.77 14.21
N ASP A 264 4.52 4.77 13.50
CA ASP A 264 5.31 5.81 12.83
C ASP A 264 5.85 6.85 13.83
N VAL A 265 5.06 7.26 14.82
CA VAL A 265 5.45 8.28 15.81
C VAL A 265 6.04 7.64 17.07
N LEU A 266 5.57 6.45 17.44
CA LEU A 266 5.94 5.78 18.69
C LEU A 266 7.46 5.62 18.91
N PRO A 267 8.29 5.35 17.87
CA PRO A 267 9.73 5.20 18.04
C PRO A 267 10.45 6.42 18.61
N ILE A 268 9.90 7.62 18.41
CA ILE A 268 10.46 8.87 18.94
C ILE A 268 10.49 8.85 20.47
N PHE A 269 9.54 8.15 21.11
CA PHE A 269 9.37 8.11 22.56
C PHE A 269 10.15 6.97 23.24
N PHE A 270 10.77 6.05 22.50
CA PHE A 270 11.53 4.95 23.10
C PHE A 270 12.75 5.44 23.90
N GLY A 271 13.39 6.53 23.46
CA GLY A 271 14.51 7.19 24.18
C GLY A 271 14.17 8.62 24.58
N HIS A 272 13.07 8.81 25.30
CA HIS A 272 12.62 10.12 25.81
C HIS A 272 13.45 10.55 27.03
N GLN A 273 13.52 11.86 27.32
CA GLN A 273 14.27 12.37 28.49
C GLN A 273 13.69 11.87 29.82
N ASP A 274 12.38 11.71 29.88
CA ASP A 274 11.67 11.09 31.00
C ASP A 274 11.54 9.58 30.79
N PRO A 275 12.17 8.74 31.64
CA PRO A 275 12.15 7.30 31.47
C PRO A 275 10.78 6.65 31.67
N TRP A 276 9.88 7.25 32.46
CA TRP A 276 8.54 6.71 32.67
C TRP A 276 7.66 6.85 31.41
N VAL A 277 7.87 7.92 30.64
CA VAL A 277 7.23 8.09 29.33
C VAL A 277 7.72 7.02 28.34
N SER A 278 9.00 6.67 28.38
CA SER A 278 9.54 5.59 27.56
C SER A 278 8.95 4.22 27.95
N LEU A 279 8.76 3.95 29.25
CA LEU A 279 8.07 2.75 29.73
C LEU A 279 6.62 2.68 29.23
N ALA A 280 5.87 3.77 29.32
CA ALA A 280 4.50 3.85 28.79
C ALA A 280 4.47 3.62 27.27
N ALA A 281 5.44 4.15 26.52
CA ALA A 281 5.55 3.93 25.07
C ALA A 281 5.80 2.45 24.71
N LEU A 282 6.63 1.75 25.49
CA LEU A 282 6.88 0.31 25.31
C LEU A 282 5.62 -0.51 25.59
N GLU A 283 4.85 -0.17 26.63
CA GLU A 283 3.59 -0.84 26.94
C GLU A 283 2.56 -0.65 25.80
N VAL A 284 2.42 0.57 25.29
CA VAL A 284 1.57 0.87 24.12
C VAL A 284 1.97 0.01 22.92
N TYR A 285 3.28 -0.09 22.64
CA TYR A 285 3.78 -0.92 21.54
C TYR A 285 3.41 -2.40 21.73
N ILE A 286 3.67 -2.99 22.91
CA ILE A 286 3.38 -4.40 23.20
C ILE A 286 1.89 -4.69 23.03
N ARG A 287 1.03 -3.91 23.71
CA ARG A 287 -0.42 -4.15 23.70
C ARG A 287 -1.03 -4.02 22.31
N ARG A 288 -0.48 -3.11 21.50
CA ARG A 288 -0.95 -2.87 20.14
C ARG A 288 -0.44 -3.92 19.16
N ALA A 289 0.84 -4.27 19.20
CA ALA A 289 1.43 -5.30 18.34
C ALA A 289 0.83 -6.68 18.62
N TYR A 290 0.67 -7.02 19.90
CA TYR A 290 0.18 -8.32 20.34
C TYR A 290 -1.35 -8.39 20.53
N ARG A 291 -2.13 -7.54 19.86
CA ARG A 291 -3.60 -7.51 19.96
C ARG A 291 -4.29 -8.85 19.65
N ALA A 292 -3.70 -9.65 18.76
CA ALA A 292 -4.19 -10.99 18.41
C ALA A 292 -3.92 -12.04 19.50
N TYR A 293 -3.04 -11.72 20.47
CA TYR A 293 -2.63 -12.62 21.55
C TYR A 293 -3.34 -12.27 22.86
N SER A 294 -3.44 -13.24 23.76
CA SER A 294 -3.88 -12.97 25.14
C SER A 294 -2.65 -12.66 26.00
N LEU A 295 -2.50 -11.40 26.38
CA LEU A 295 -1.51 -10.93 27.35
C LEU A 295 -1.96 -11.32 28.77
N LYS A 296 -1.04 -11.88 29.58
CA LYS A 296 -1.31 -12.26 30.98
C LYS A 296 -0.83 -11.20 31.96
N LYS A 297 0.49 -11.05 32.08
CA LYS A 297 1.15 -10.12 33.01
C LYS A 297 2.24 -9.35 32.27
N ILE A 298 2.36 -8.06 32.58
CA ILE A 298 3.47 -7.20 32.16
C ILE A 298 4.25 -6.88 33.44
N GLU A 299 5.55 -7.09 33.42
CA GLU A 299 6.46 -6.83 34.54
C GLU A 299 7.52 -5.82 34.10
N TYR A 300 7.69 -4.79 34.93
CA TYR A 300 8.68 -3.73 34.76
C TYR A 300 9.90 -4.07 35.61
N HIS A 301 11.05 -4.26 34.97
CA HIS A 301 12.31 -4.51 35.68
C HIS A 301 13.09 -3.20 35.76
N SER A 302 13.12 -2.61 36.96
CA SER A 302 13.92 -1.43 37.30
C SER A 302 14.97 -1.82 38.33
N GLU A 303 16.16 -2.23 37.88
CA GLU A 303 17.29 -2.39 38.79
C GLU A 303 17.97 -1.03 39.01
N SER A 304 17.60 -0.38 40.14
CA SER A 304 18.36 0.62 40.90
C SER A 304 19.27 1.59 40.11
N THR A 305 18.66 2.70 39.68
CA THR A 305 19.26 4.05 39.51
C THR A 305 19.92 4.43 38.18
N ASP A 306 20.16 3.51 37.23
CA ASP A 306 20.54 3.86 35.85
C ASP A 306 19.57 3.29 34.80
N PRO A 307 19.36 3.96 33.64
CA PRO A 307 18.55 3.40 32.55
C PRO A 307 19.12 2.05 32.02
N PRO A 308 18.29 1.12 31.49
CA PRO A 308 16.90 1.28 31.06
C PRO A 308 15.89 0.33 31.73
N PHE A 309 14.60 0.64 31.54
CA PHE A 309 13.47 -0.14 32.02
C PHE A 309 13.16 -1.27 31.04
N ILE A 310 13.54 -2.49 31.41
CA ILE A 310 13.23 -3.69 30.61
C ILE A 310 11.78 -4.08 30.90
N VAL A 311 10.97 -4.20 29.84
CA VAL A 311 9.59 -4.66 29.98
C VAL A 311 9.50 -6.11 29.54
N SER A 312 9.05 -6.97 30.44
CA SER A 312 8.77 -8.38 30.11
C SER A 312 7.27 -8.65 30.17
N TRP A 313 6.77 -9.47 29.25
CA TRP A 313 5.36 -9.85 29.25
C TRP A 313 5.17 -11.32 28.94
N ASP A 314 4.20 -11.93 29.62
CA ASP A 314 3.79 -13.29 29.32
C ASP A 314 2.57 -13.27 28.41
N PHE A 315 2.64 -14.02 27.32
CA PHE A 315 1.56 -14.15 26.38
C PHE A 315 1.31 -15.60 26.00
N VAL A 316 0.05 -15.89 25.71
CA VAL A 316 -0.39 -17.17 25.16
C VAL A 316 -1.05 -16.87 23.83
N LEU A 317 -0.87 -17.78 22.88
CA LEU A 317 -1.73 -17.77 21.70
C LEU A 317 -3.13 -18.06 22.21
N ARG A 318 -4.04 -17.09 22.14
CA ARG A 318 -5.46 -17.34 22.47
C ARG A 318 -5.86 -18.62 21.71
N LYS A 319 -6.64 -19.53 22.32
CA LYS A 319 -7.26 -20.70 21.64
C LYS A 319 -8.21 -20.15 20.58
N VAL A 320 -7.61 -19.70 19.51
CA VAL A 320 -8.21 -18.97 18.42
C VAL A 320 -8.68 -20.08 17.50
N GLY A 321 -9.92 -20.52 17.68
CA GLY A 321 -10.62 -21.22 16.61
C GLY A 321 -10.75 -20.26 15.44
N GLN A 322 -9.70 -20.13 14.63
CA GLN A 322 -9.55 -19.25 13.47
C GLN A 322 -10.13 -17.82 13.66
N SER A 323 -10.19 -17.31 14.88
CA SER A 323 -10.82 -16.04 15.23
C SER A 323 -9.76 -14.93 15.29
N ALA A 324 -9.19 -14.55 14.14
CA ALA A 324 -8.34 -13.35 14.06
C ALA A 324 -8.12 -12.81 12.62
N LEU A 325 -9.03 -13.00 11.67
CA LEU A 325 -9.01 -12.23 10.41
C LEU A 325 -9.58 -10.80 10.62
N GLY A 326 -8.96 -10.02 11.51
CA GLY A 326 -9.13 -8.54 11.56
C GLY A 326 -10.43 -7.97 12.16
N MET A 327 -11.31 -8.77 12.78
CA MET A 327 -12.52 -8.25 13.41
C MET A 327 -12.21 -7.43 14.68
N PRO A 328 -12.80 -6.23 14.89
CA PRO A 328 -12.71 -5.50 16.16
C PRO A 328 -13.38 -6.30 17.27
N VAL A 329 -12.68 -6.46 18.38
CA VAL A 329 -13.22 -7.09 19.59
C VAL A 329 -14.07 -6.05 20.32
N GLN A 330 -15.40 -6.10 20.20
CA GLN A 330 -16.27 -5.47 21.19
C GLN A 330 -16.39 -6.37 22.42
N SER A 331 -16.12 -5.80 23.58
CA SER A 331 -16.37 -6.36 24.89
C SER A 331 -17.88 -6.40 25.16
N SER A 332 -18.46 -7.61 25.23
CA SER A 332 -19.78 -7.83 25.83
C SER A 332 -19.70 -8.89 26.93
N PRO A 333 -20.51 -8.78 28.00
CA PRO A 333 -20.24 -9.43 29.28
C PRO A 333 -20.87 -10.83 29.40
N SER A 334 -20.14 -11.70 30.09
CA SER A 334 -20.59 -12.86 30.90
C SER A 334 -21.94 -13.53 30.57
N THR A 335 -21.87 -14.74 30.00
CA THR A 335 -22.76 -15.86 30.38
C THR A 335 -21.95 -17.17 30.43
N PRO A 336 -22.13 -18.02 31.46
CA PRO A 336 -21.38 -19.26 31.60
C PRO A 336 -22.01 -20.33 30.69
N ALA A 337 -21.28 -20.77 29.65
CA ALA A 337 -21.71 -21.88 28.81
C ALA A 337 -21.43 -23.22 29.52
N THR A 338 -22.49 -24.00 29.70
CA THR A 338 -22.56 -25.36 30.23
C THR A 338 -21.67 -26.36 29.46
N PRO A 339 -21.20 -27.45 30.12
CA PRO A 339 -20.22 -28.35 29.55
C PRO A 339 -20.89 -29.28 28.53
N VAL A 340 -20.57 -29.13 27.24
CA VAL A 340 -20.97 -30.10 26.23
C VAL A 340 -19.81 -31.07 26.00
N VAL A 341 -20.17 -32.34 26.12
CA VAL A 341 -19.35 -33.55 26.12
C VAL A 341 -18.30 -33.57 25.01
N GLU A 342 -17.08 -33.88 25.41
CA GLU A 342 -15.91 -34.11 24.56
C GLU A 342 -16.16 -35.22 23.54
N ASN A 343 -16.20 -34.86 22.26
CA ASN A 343 -15.93 -35.80 21.18
C ASN A 343 -14.55 -35.47 20.57
N ARG A 344 -13.73 -36.52 20.47
CA ARG A 344 -12.32 -36.50 20.09
C ARG A 344 -12.14 -36.04 18.64
N ASP A 345 -11.76 -34.78 18.44
CA ASP A 345 -11.19 -34.30 17.18
C ASP A 345 -9.67 -34.56 17.14
N PRO A 346 -9.11 -35.11 16.04
CA PRO A 346 -7.69 -35.44 15.91
C PRO A 346 -6.76 -34.25 15.58
N PHE A 347 -7.22 -32.99 15.60
CA PHE A 347 -6.37 -31.83 15.27
C PHE A 347 -6.64 -30.60 16.14
N LYS A 348 -6.18 -30.62 17.39
CA LYS A 348 -5.94 -29.38 18.17
C LYS A 348 -4.56 -28.82 17.78
N ARG A 349 -4.49 -27.94 16.76
CA ARG A 349 -3.25 -27.28 16.31
C ARG A 349 -3.17 -25.85 16.87
N ILE A 350 -2.05 -25.49 17.50
CA ILE A 350 -1.76 -24.12 17.98
C ILE A 350 -0.48 -23.64 17.30
N SER A 351 -0.62 -22.97 16.18
CA SER A 351 0.50 -22.44 15.39
C SER A 351 0.88 -21.01 15.84
N SER A 352 2.16 -20.65 15.70
CA SER A 352 2.58 -19.25 15.88
C SER A 352 2.13 -18.41 14.68
N ILE A 353 1.66 -17.18 14.92
CA ILE A 353 1.15 -16.25 13.88
C ILE A 353 2.20 -15.92 12.78
N SER A 354 3.49 -16.04 13.09
CA SER A 354 4.59 -15.89 12.11
C SER A 354 5.19 -17.22 11.64
N ASP A 355 4.78 -18.36 12.21
CA ASP A 355 5.39 -19.66 11.94
C ASP A 355 4.43 -20.79 12.33
N MET A 356 3.80 -21.34 11.30
CA MET A 356 2.74 -22.34 11.40
C MET A 356 3.24 -23.77 11.59
N SER A 357 4.55 -24.01 11.62
CA SER A 357 5.15 -25.34 11.79
C SER A 357 5.17 -25.83 13.25
N TYR A 358 4.87 -24.96 14.20
CA TYR A 358 5.00 -25.23 15.63
C TYR A 358 3.77 -25.99 16.19
N LEU A 359 4.04 -27.09 16.91
CA LEU A 359 3.12 -28.04 17.56
C LEU A 359 2.49 -29.13 16.67
N VAL A 360 3.33 -30.06 16.22
CA VAL A 360 2.88 -31.36 15.69
C VAL A 360 2.83 -32.45 16.79
N ASN A 361 3.51 -32.31 17.94
CA ASN A 361 3.83 -33.48 18.78
C ASN A 361 3.49 -33.49 20.29
N GLN A 362 2.81 -32.52 20.92
CA GLN A 362 2.38 -32.68 22.33
C GLN A 362 1.15 -31.80 22.67
N SER A 363 0.06 -32.42 23.16
CA SER A 363 -1.28 -31.83 23.17
C SER A 363 -1.86 -31.38 24.51
N ASP A 364 -1.12 -31.36 25.64
CA ASP A 364 -1.78 -31.13 26.96
C ASP A 364 -1.15 -30.09 27.91
N THR A 365 -0.11 -29.33 27.54
CA THR A 365 0.37 -28.20 28.37
C THR A 365 0.50 -26.91 27.57
N GLU A 366 -0.37 -25.94 27.85
CA GLU A 366 -0.28 -24.57 27.32
C GLU A 366 1.02 -23.92 27.84
N THR A 367 2.09 -23.97 27.05
CA THR A 367 3.35 -23.30 27.40
C THR A 367 3.20 -21.79 27.23
N THR A 368 3.28 -21.06 28.34
CA THR A 368 3.32 -19.59 28.35
C THR A 368 4.61 -19.11 27.69
N ARG A 369 4.50 -18.15 26.77
CA ARG A 369 5.65 -17.55 26.08
C ARG A 369 6.00 -16.23 26.77
N LYS A 370 7.29 -15.98 26.96
CA LYS A 370 7.80 -14.73 27.54
C LYS A 370 8.35 -13.83 26.43
N GLY A 371 7.92 -12.58 26.41
CA GLY A 371 8.45 -11.51 25.57
C GLY A 371 9.27 -10.52 26.40
N VAL A 372 10.33 -9.96 25.82
CA VAL A 372 11.11 -8.87 26.41
C VAL A 372 11.33 -7.78 25.37
N ILE A 373 11.17 -6.50 25.75
CA ILE A 373 11.47 -5.34 24.90
C ILE A 373 12.40 -4.38 25.63
N VAL A 374 13.35 -3.83 24.89
CA VAL A 374 14.37 -2.92 25.45
C VAL A 374 14.47 -1.68 24.58
N PRO A 375 14.37 -0.47 25.16
CA PRO A 375 14.59 0.77 24.44
C PRO A 375 16.09 1.10 24.35
N VAL A 376 16.51 1.60 23.18
CA VAL A 376 17.88 1.98 22.88
C VAL A 376 17.88 3.33 22.16
N GLN A 377 18.79 4.24 22.49
CA GLN A 377 18.87 5.53 21.79
C GLN A 377 19.56 5.39 20.43
N TYR A 378 20.72 4.74 20.42
CA TYR A 378 21.58 4.54 19.25
C TYR A 378 21.97 3.07 19.09
N ILE A 379 22.16 2.63 17.84
CA ILE A 379 22.47 1.23 17.54
C ILE A 379 23.71 0.68 18.26
N ASP A 380 24.71 1.52 18.53
CA ASP A 380 25.97 1.11 19.16
C ASP A 380 25.77 0.71 20.63
N GLU A 381 24.76 1.27 21.30
CA GLU A 381 24.42 0.90 22.68
C GLU A 381 23.61 -0.41 22.76
N ALA A 382 23.08 -0.89 21.63
CA ALA A 382 22.17 -2.05 21.60
C ALA A 382 22.82 -3.34 22.12
N GLU A 383 24.15 -3.47 22.01
CA GLU A 383 24.91 -4.62 22.51
C GLU A 383 24.84 -4.76 24.03
N GLU A 384 25.11 -3.69 24.78
CA GLU A 384 25.06 -3.69 26.25
C GLU A 384 23.64 -3.95 26.76
N TYR A 385 22.66 -3.30 26.12
CA TYR A 385 21.26 -3.44 26.47
C TYR A 385 20.68 -4.81 26.15
N LEU A 386 21.14 -5.46 25.07
CA LEU A 386 20.73 -6.82 24.73
C LEU A 386 21.22 -7.82 25.78
N ALA A 387 22.45 -7.69 26.28
CA ALA A 387 22.99 -8.56 27.32
C ALA A 387 22.11 -8.53 28.59
N ARG A 388 21.78 -7.32 29.09
CA ARG A 388 20.88 -7.15 30.25
C ARG A 388 19.48 -7.71 30.01
N ALA A 389 18.96 -7.57 28.79
CA ALA A 389 17.66 -8.13 28.42
C ALA A 389 17.61 -9.66 28.49
N LEU A 390 18.72 -10.31 28.17
CA LEU A 390 18.82 -11.77 28.14
C LEU A 390 18.82 -12.39 29.54
N GLU A 391 19.27 -11.65 30.56
CA GLU A 391 19.26 -12.08 31.96
C GLU A 391 17.85 -12.33 32.50
N VAL A 392 16.86 -11.56 32.01
CA VAL A 392 15.44 -11.65 32.39
C VAL A 392 14.79 -12.97 31.93
N PHE A 393 15.37 -13.66 30.92
CA PHE A 393 14.88 -14.96 30.49
C PHE A 393 15.40 -16.08 31.40
N PRO A 394 14.56 -17.07 31.75
CA PRO A 394 15.03 -18.23 32.51
C PRO A 394 16.05 -19.04 31.71
N LEU A 395 17.14 -19.46 32.35
CA LEU A 395 18.13 -20.38 31.76
C LEU A 395 17.52 -21.76 31.52
N ALA A 396 17.87 -22.39 30.38
CA ALA A 396 17.47 -23.75 30.06
C ALA A 396 17.87 -24.72 31.19
N GLY A 397 16.88 -25.35 31.84
CA GLY A 397 17.08 -26.33 32.92
C GLY A 397 16.95 -25.79 34.35
N ALA A 398 16.72 -24.49 34.56
CA ALA A 398 16.45 -23.95 35.89
C ALA A 398 15.02 -24.31 36.34
N LYS A 399 14.85 -25.37 37.17
CA LYS A 399 13.61 -25.57 37.92
C LYS A 399 13.41 -24.38 38.86
N ALA A 400 12.23 -23.74 38.79
CA ALA A 400 11.85 -22.69 39.72
C ALA A 400 12.01 -23.18 41.17
N ARG A 401 12.84 -22.50 41.98
CA ARG A 401 12.88 -22.71 43.43
C ARG A 401 11.52 -22.32 43.98
N ARG A 402 10.70 -23.31 44.34
CA ARG A 402 9.54 -23.07 45.22
C ARG A 402 10.10 -22.70 46.61
N PRO A 403 9.67 -21.61 47.25
CA PRO A 403 10.00 -21.38 48.65
C PRO A 403 9.19 -22.37 49.50
N SER A 404 9.82 -23.43 49.97
CA SER A 404 9.24 -24.30 51.01
C SER A 404 9.47 -23.63 52.38
N PRO A 405 8.41 -23.43 53.20
CA PRO A 405 8.58 -22.96 54.56
C PRO A 405 9.11 -24.13 55.41
N ASN A 406 10.04 -23.84 56.32
CA ASN A 406 10.70 -24.76 57.24
C ASN A 406 11.81 -25.63 56.64
N THR A 407 13.06 -25.16 56.78
CA THR A 407 14.18 -25.93 57.36
C THR A 407 15.40 -25.01 57.51
N LEU A 408 15.88 -24.86 58.75
CA LEU A 408 16.95 -23.96 59.20
C LEU A 408 18.28 -24.71 59.40
N ILE A 409 18.74 -25.45 58.39
CA ILE A 409 20.06 -26.12 58.45
C ILE A 409 20.77 -25.97 57.09
N PRO A 410 21.99 -25.42 57.04
CA PRO A 410 22.78 -25.39 55.81
C PRO A 410 23.47 -26.75 55.63
N ASP A 411 23.00 -27.56 54.67
CA ASP A 411 23.66 -28.80 54.29
C ASP A 411 24.93 -28.51 53.45
N LEU A 412 26.08 -28.91 53.97
CA LEU A 412 27.43 -28.58 53.48
C LEU A 412 27.97 -29.64 52.48
N GLY A 413 27.08 -30.22 51.65
CA GLY A 413 27.36 -31.39 50.82
C GLY A 413 27.14 -31.23 49.30
N GLY A 414 27.12 -30.02 48.76
CA GLY A 414 26.83 -29.78 47.34
C GLY A 414 28.06 -29.45 46.50
N LYS A 415 28.77 -30.46 45.96
CA LYS A 415 29.75 -30.24 44.88
C LYS A 415 29.06 -29.50 43.72
N ARG A 416 29.55 -28.30 43.39
CA ARG A 416 29.18 -27.52 42.20
C ARG A 416 29.28 -28.41 40.95
N LYS A 417 28.15 -28.93 40.47
CA LYS A 417 28.00 -29.23 39.03
C LYS A 417 27.51 -27.94 38.38
N ILE A 418 28.40 -27.32 37.62
CA ILE A 418 28.02 -26.33 36.60
C ILE A 418 27.04 -27.07 35.67
N PRO A 419 25.79 -26.62 35.49
CA PRO A 419 24.92 -27.24 34.49
C PRO A 419 25.55 -26.98 33.12
N GLN A 420 26.14 -27.99 32.51
CA GLN A 420 26.46 -27.93 31.09
C GLN A 420 25.14 -27.81 30.34
N ALA A 421 24.96 -26.70 29.62
CA ALA A 421 23.84 -26.49 28.74
C ALA A 421 23.80 -27.64 27.73
N THR A 422 22.75 -28.48 27.79
CA THR A 422 22.48 -29.45 26.73
C THR A 422 22.25 -28.69 25.42
N PRO A 423 22.95 -29.03 24.33
CA PRO A 423 22.77 -28.36 23.05
C PRO A 423 21.36 -28.65 22.54
N LEU A 424 20.52 -27.62 22.49
CA LEU A 424 19.17 -27.69 21.96
C LEU A 424 19.24 -27.70 20.43
N THR A 425 19.08 -28.87 19.81
CA THR A 425 19.19 -29.06 18.35
C THR A 425 17.84 -28.99 17.62
N HIS A 426 16.71 -28.95 18.33
CA HIS A 426 15.36 -28.95 17.75
C HIS A 426 14.69 -27.57 17.82
N ASN A 427 14.08 -27.12 16.71
CA ASN A 427 13.34 -25.85 16.61
C ASN A 427 12.15 -25.73 17.61
N ASP A 428 11.70 -26.86 18.17
CA ASP A 428 10.46 -26.99 18.93
C ASP A 428 10.57 -26.57 20.41
N GLU A 429 11.76 -26.23 20.92
CA GLU A 429 11.95 -25.80 22.33
C GLU A 429 12.09 -24.27 22.51
N LEU A 430 12.15 -23.50 21.42
CA LEU A 430 12.31 -22.04 21.45
C LEU A 430 10.95 -21.34 21.57
N THR A 431 10.66 -20.74 22.72
CA THR A 431 9.35 -20.10 23.01
C THR A 431 9.42 -18.59 23.17
N ALA A 432 10.58 -18.04 23.52
CA ALA A 432 10.72 -16.65 23.93
C ALA A 432 10.86 -15.68 22.74
N VAL A 433 10.51 -14.41 22.94
CA VAL A 433 10.61 -13.35 21.93
C VAL A 433 11.34 -12.15 22.53
N CYS A 434 12.31 -11.60 21.82
CA CYS A 434 13.05 -10.41 22.22
C CYS A 434 12.90 -9.33 21.15
N ASN A 435 12.59 -8.10 21.56
CA ASN A 435 12.44 -6.94 20.70
C ASN A 435 13.42 -5.83 21.18
N VAL A 436 14.21 -5.26 20.28
CA VAL A 436 15.13 -4.15 20.56
C VAL A 436 14.60 -2.93 19.83
N ALA A 437 14.25 -1.88 20.58
CA ALA A 437 13.56 -0.71 20.09
C ALA A 437 14.52 0.48 20.01
N ILE A 438 14.95 0.85 18.81
CA ILE A 438 15.92 1.92 18.55
C ILE A 438 15.19 3.21 18.21
N ARG A 439 15.55 4.30 18.90
CA ARG A 439 14.98 5.64 18.67
C ARG A 439 15.38 6.20 17.31
N ASP A 440 16.68 6.26 17.02
CA ASP A 440 17.22 6.83 15.80
C ASP A 440 18.29 5.92 15.20
N SER A 441 18.13 5.62 13.92
CA SER A 441 19.06 4.76 13.19
C SER A 441 20.20 5.52 12.49
N GLU A 442 20.19 6.87 12.51
CA GLU A 442 21.15 7.82 11.86
C GLU A 442 21.32 7.65 10.34
N SER A 443 21.38 6.42 9.85
CA SER A 443 21.50 6.00 8.46
C SER A 443 20.17 5.44 7.94
N ALA A 444 19.76 5.89 6.76
CA ALA A 444 18.57 5.39 6.08
C ALA A 444 18.82 4.14 5.21
N ASP A 445 20.09 3.72 5.07
CA ASP A 445 20.44 2.55 4.25
C ASP A 445 20.27 1.24 5.04
N ASP A 446 19.32 0.43 4.61
CA ASP A 446 18.98 -0.85 5.22
C ASP A 446 20.13 -1.86 5.11
N ALA A 447 21.01 -1.74 4.10
CA ALA A 447 22.13 -2.66 3.91
C ALA A 447 23.23 -2.45 4.97
N GLU A 448 23.54 -1.20 5.29
CA GLU A 448 24.51 -0.85 6.31
C GLU A 448 24.01 -1.24 7.71
N LEU A 449 22.76 -0.91 8.02
CA LEU A 449 22.11 -1.29 9.29
C LEU A 449 22.14 -2.80 9.50
N LEU A 450 21.84 -3.57 8.46
CA LEU A 450 21.84 -5.03 8.52
C LEU A 450 23.23 -5.61 8.78
N VAL A 451 24.31 -5.02 8.26
CA VAL A 451 25.68 -5.46 8.57
C VAL A 451 26.00 -5.25 10.05
N ARG A 452 25.67 -4.07 10.61
CA ARG A 452 25.87 -3.76 12.03
C ARG A 452 25.06 -4.70 12.93
N ILE A 453 23.77 -4.89 12.63
CA ILE A 453 22.90 -5.78 13.41
C ILE A 453 23.39 -7.23 13.34
N LYS A 454 23.81 -7.72 12.17
CA LYS A 454 24.34 -9.09 12.04
C LYS A 454 25.58 -9.32 12.89
N ALA A 455 26.46 -8.33 13.04
CA ALA A 455 27.61 -8.43 13.93
C ALA A 455 27.16 -8.66 15.39
N ILE A 456 26.23 -7.84 15.89
CA ILE A 456 25.66 -7.97 17.25
C ILE A 456 25.02 -9.35 17.45
N VAL A 457 24.17 -9.80 16.51
CA VAL A 457 23.50 -11.11 16.61
C VAL A 457 24.49 -12.27 16.59
N SER A 458 25.60 -12.15 15.86
CA SER A 458 26.63 -13.19 15.81
C SER A 458 27.39 -13.35 17.13
N THR A 459 27.63 -12.24 17.86
CA THR A 459 28.27 -12.23 19.17
C THR A 459 27.40 -12.91 20.25
N TYR A 460 26.09 -12.62 20.27
CA TYR A 460 25.16 -13.12 21.30
C TYR A 460 24.43 -14.41 20.93
N LYS A 461 24.83 -15.07 19.83
CA LYS A 461 24.14 -16.25 19.29
C LYS A 461 23.98 -17.37 20.32
N ASP A 462 25.05 -17.67 21.06
CA ASP A 462 25.07 -18.78 22.03
C ASP A 462 24.20 -18.46 23.26
N GLU A 463 24.17 -17.20 23.69
CA GLU A 463 23.35 -16.76 24.81
C GLU A 463 21.86 -16.76 24.46
N LEU A 464 21.49 -16.27 23.26
CA LEU A 464 20.12 -16.33 22.75
C LEU A 464 19.59 -17.77 22.70
N LEU A 465 20.43 -18.71 22.28
CA LEU A 465 20.11 -20.13 22.24
C LEU A 465 19.92 -20.71 23.65
N ALA A 466 20.82 -20.37 24.58
CA ALA A 466 20.76 -20.82 25.98
C ALA A 466 19.49 -20.35 26.70
N ARG A 467 18.98 -19.17 26.33
CA ARG A 467 17.75 -18.56 26.86
C ARG A 467 16.47 -18.93 26.09
N ARG A 468 16.56 -19.85 25.11
CA ARG A 468 15.44 -20.35 24.29
C ARG A 468 14.70 -19.25 23.52
N VAL A 469 15.41 -18.22 23.08
CA VAL A 469 14.84 -17.12 22.31
C VAL A 469 14.57 -17.57 20.87
N ARG A 470 13.32 -17.53 20.45
CA ARG A 470 12.92 -17.94 19.09
C ARG A 470 13.13 -16.83 18.08
N ARG A 471 12.76 -15.60 18.45
CA ARG A 471 12.75 -14.45 17.56
C ARG A 471 13.40 -13.26 18.25
N LEU A 472 14.31 -12.62 17.53
CA LEU A 472 14.92 -11.35 17.91
C LEU A 472 14.54 -10.31 16.85
N THR A 473 13.85 -9.24 17.23
CA THR A 473 13.38 -8.20 16.30
C THR A 473 14.03 -6.86 16.64
N PHE A 474 14.68 -6.21 15.69
CA PHE A 474 15.15 -4.83 15.81
C PHE A 474 14.15 -3.90 15.17
N ILE A 475 13.74 -2.86 15.90
CA ILE A 475 12.81 -1.82 15.46
C ILE A 475 13.62 -0.54 15.29
N CYS A 476 13.82 -0.10 14.06
CA CYS A 476 14.60 1.10 13.73
C CYS A 476 13.66 2.26 13.43
N GLY A 477 13.55 3.22 14.35
CA GLY A 477 12.85 4.48 14.14
C GLY A 477 13.60 5.44 13.22
N HIS A 478 12.84 6.33 12.57
CA HIS A 478 13.37 7.46 11.79
C HIS A 478 12.70 8.75 12.26
N ARG A 479 13.46 9.85 12.32
CA ARG A 479 12.93 11.18 12.67
C ARG A 479 11.97 11.74 11.62
N ASP A 480 12.07 11.28 10.37
CA ASP A 480 11.28 11.77 9.25
C ASP A 480 9.81 11.30 9.26
N GLY A 481 9.39 10.53 10.27
CA GLY A 481 8.03 9.98 10.34
C GLY A 481 7.76 8.84 9.36
N SER A 482 8.81 8.33 8.72
CA SER A 482 8.75 7.12 7.90
C SER A 482 8.45 5.90 8.78
N TYR A 483 7.74 4.92 8.21
CA TYR A 483 7.41 3.70 8.93
C TYR A 483 8.70 2.99 9.40
N PRO A 484 8.76 2.53 10.67
CA PRO A 484 9.99 1.96 11.22
C PRO A 484 10.45 0.73 10.46
N GLY A 485 11.77 0.55 10.40
CA GLY A 485 12.38 -0.66 9.86
C GLY A 485 12.28 -1.80 10.87
N TYR A 486 11.89 -2.99 10.42
CA TYR A 486 11.85 -4.19 11.25
C TYR A 486 12.81 -5.22 10.67
N PHE A 487 13.76 -5.67 11.47
CA PHE A 487 14.70 -6.73 11.11
C PHE A 487 14.50 -7.89 12.09
N THR A 488 14.07 -9.05 11.60
CA THR A 488 13.75 -10.20 12.44
C THR A 488 14.70 -11.36 12.18
N PHE A 489 15.34 -11.85 13.24
CA PHE A 489 16.22 -13.01 13.23
C PHE A 489 15.52 -14.20 13.89
N ARG A 490 15.58 -15.37 13.25
CA ARG A 490 14.96 -16.60 13.77
C ARG A 490 16.00 -17.62 14.20
N GLY A 491 15.86 -18.11 15.43
CA GLY A 491 16.63 -19.24 15.94
C GLY A 491 16.33 -20.53 15.18
N PRO A 492 17.20 -21.56 15.24
CA PRO A 492 18.38 -21.68 16.11
C PRO A 492 19.64 -21.05 15.52
N ASN A 493 19.68 -20.84 14.21
CA ASN A 493 20.86 -20.26 13.55
C ASN A 493 20.89 -18.73 13.61
N TYR A 494 19.79 -18.08 14.01
CA TYR A 494 19.60 -16.63 14.01
C TYR A 494 19.95 -16.00 12.67
N VAL A 495 19.54 -16.68 11.58
CA VAL A 495 19.54 -16.09 10.24
C VAL A 495 18.34 -15.17 10.14
N GLU A 496 18.53 -14.04 9.47
CA GLU A 496 17.46 -13.09 9.19
C GLU A 496 16.34 -13.75 8.37
N ASP A 497 15.09 -13.49 8.76
CA ASP A 497 13.93 -13.79 7.93
C ASP A 497 13.59 -12.60 7.02
N ASP A 498 14.19 -12.58 5.83
CA ASP A 498 13.96 -11.52 4.85
C ASP A 498 12.46 -11.36 4.52
N ARG A 499 11.66 -12.44 4.64
CA ARG A 499 10.24 -12.49 4.25
C ARG A 499 9.35 -11.52 5.04
N ILE A 500 9.74 -11.16 6.26
CA ILE A 500 8.94 -10.29 7.15
C ILE A 500 9.62 -8.95 7.41
N ARG A 501 10.60 -8.57 6.59
CA ARG A 501 11.30 -7.29 6.75
C ARG A 501 10.32 -6.11 6.69
N HIS A 502 10.58 -5.09 7.50
CA HIS A 502 9.74 -3.89 7.65
C HIS A 502 8.30 -4.16 8.11
N THR A 503 8.00 -5.36 8.59
CA THR A 503 6.72 -5.71 9.20
C THR A 503 6.91 -6.26 10.59
N GLU A 504 6.10 -5.79 11.52
CA GLU A 504 6.03 -6.37 12.85
C GLU A 504 5.63 -7.87 12.76
N PRO A 505 6.40 -8.81 13.33
CA PRO A 505 6.10 -10.25 13.24
C PRO A 505 4.72 -10.65 13.77
N ALA A 506 4.19 -9.91 14.74
CA ALA A 506 2.83 -10.11 15.25
C ALA A 506 1.73 -9.69 14.25
N LEU A 507 2.04 -8.79 13.31
CA LEU A 507 1.14 -8.29 12.26
C LEU A 507 1.37 -8.97 10.90
N ALA A 508 2.42 -9.79 10.77
CA ALA A 508 2.78 -10.46 9.52
C ALA A 508 1.66 -11.35 8.94
N TYR A 509 0.75 -11.88 9.77
CA TYR A 509 -0.41 -12.65 9.29
C TYR A 509 -1.35 -11.84 8.39
N GLN A 510 -1.37 -10.51 8.54
CA GLN A 510 -2.17 -9.61 7.70
C GLN A 510 -1.73 -9.66 6.23
N LEU A 511 -0.51 -10.11 5.95
CA LEU A 511 0.02 -10.28 4.58
C LEU A 511 -0.38 -11.61 3.93
N GLU A 512 -0.95 -12.56 4.71
CA GLU A 512 -1.38 -13.89 4.24
C GLU A 512 -0.30 -14.67 3.49
N LEU A 513 0.95 -14.63 3.98
CA LEU A 513 2.09 -15.31 3.33
C LEU A 513 1.89 -16.84 3.20
N GLU A 514 1.00 -17.44 3.99
CA GLU A 514 0.62 -18.87 3.90
C GLU A 514 0.11 -19.27 2.52
N ARG A 515 -0.58 -18.35 1.83
CA ARG A 515 -1.14 -18.63 0.51
C ARG A 515 -0.06 -18.75 -0.57
N LEU A 516 1.16 -18.31 -0.28
CA LEU A 516 2.34 -18.47 -1.13
C LEU A 516 3.12 -19.77 -0.85
N SER A 517 2.58 -20.69 -0.06
CA SER A 517 3.28 -21.93 0.35
C SER A 517 3.78 -22.82 -0.79
N LYS A 518 3.16 -22.77 -1.98
CA LYS A 518 3.60 -23.48 -3.20
C LYS A 518 4.78 -22.81 -3.94
N PHE A 519 5.23 -21.65 -3.47
CA PHE A 519 6.29 -20.88 -4.10
C PHE A 519 7.51 -20.72 -3.17
N ASN A 520 8.68 -20.60 -3.77
CA ASN A 520 9.89 -20.13 -3.12
C ASN A 520 9.93 -18.61 -3.27
N ILE A 521 9.74 -17.91 -2.15
CA ILE A 521 9.64 -16.44 -2.12
C ILE A 521 10.97 -15.80 -1.73
N LYS A 522 11.35 -14.76 -2.46
CA LYS A 522 12.44 -13.83 -2.15
C LYS A 522 11.90 -12.40 -2.16
N PRO A 523 11.99 -11.64 -1.07
CA PRO A 523 11.53 -10.25 -1.06
C PRO A 523 12.43 -9.37 -1.94
N VAL A 524 11.82 -8.36 -2.54
CA VAL A 524 12.49 -7.28 -3.26
C VAL A 524 12.13 -5.99 -2.53
N PHE A 525 13.15 -5.30 -2.03
CA PHE A 525 12.96 -4.13 -1.17
C PHE A 525 12.55 -2.91 -2.00
N THR A 526 11.58 -2.17 -1.48
CA THR A 526 10.99 -0.99 -2.10
C THR A 526 11.16 0.21 -1.19
N ALA A 527 11.25 1.41 -1.76
CA ALA A 527 11.38 2.65 -0.98
C ALA A 527 10.23 2.86 0.01
N ASN A 528 9.00 2.46 -0.38
CA ASN A 528 7.87 2.44 0.54
C ASN A 528 7.85 1.12 1.33
N ARG A 529 8.03 1.21 2.65
CA ARG A 529 8.11 0.07 3.58
C ARG A 529 6.78 -0.62 3.89
N ASN A 530 5.65 0.01 3.54
CA ASN A 530 4.33 -0.59 3.70
C ASN A 530 3.97 -1.60 2.59
N ILE A 531 4.71 -1.57 1.49
CA ILE A 531 4.53 -2.43 0.33
C ILE A 531 5.63 -3.47 0.33
N HIS A 532 5.28 -4.75 0.18
CA HIS A 532 6.24 -5.83 0.10
C HIS A 532 6.07 -6.55 -1.23
N VAL A 533 7.09 -6.48 -2.06
CA VAL A 533 7.13 -7.21 -3.33
C VAL A 533 7.93 -8.49 -3.10
N TYR A 534 7.34 -9.63 -3.47
CA TYR A 534 7.97 -10.93 -3.37
C TYR A 534 8.16 -11.51 -4.77
N GLN A 535 9.42 -11.76 -5.15
CA GLN A 535 9.74 -12.62 -6.27
C GLN A 535 9.47 -14.07 -5.86
N ALA A 536 8.51 -14.70 -6.52
CA ALA A 536 8.09 -16.06 -6.27
C ALA A 536 8.44 -16.96 -7.46
N VAL A 537 9.06 -18.10 -7.16
CA VAL A 537 9.31 -19.16 -8.15
C VAL A 537 8.52 -20.40 -7.73
N GLY A 538 7.75 -21.00 -8.64
CA GLY A 538 6.99 -22.21 -8.37
C GLY A 538 7.90 -23.35 -7.90
N LYS A 539 7.52 -24.06 -6.83
CA LYS A 539 8.30 -25.21 -6.33
C LYS A 539 8.29 -26.38 -7.31
N ASP A 540 7.14 -26.61 -7.96
CA ASP A 540 6.96 -27.72 -8.91
C ASP A 540 7.38 -27.31 -10.34
N VAL A 541 7.38 -26.02 -10.64
CA VAL A 541 7.60 -25.47 -11.99
C VAL A 541 8.51 -24.24 -11.90
N GLU A 542 9.80 -24.42 -12.19
CA GLU A 542 10.78 -23.32 -12.11
C GLU A 542 10.60 -22.24 -13.18
N SER A 543 9.89 -22.57 -14.28
CA SER A 543 9.50 -21.59 -15.31
C SER A 543 8.38 -20.65 -14.86
N ASP A 544 7.74 -20.93 -13.71
CA ASP A 544 6.72 -20.08 -13.11
C ASP A 544 7.37 -19.05 -12.19
N LYS A 545 7.76 -17.90 -12.79
CA LYS A 545 8.28 -16.74 -12.06
C LYS A 545 7.22 -15.65 -11.99
N ARG A 546 6.89 -15.19 -10.78
CA ARG A 546 5.88 -14.16 -10.54
C ARG A 546 6.36 -13.14 -9.52
N TYR A 547 5.81 -11.93 -9.60
CA TYR A 547 5.86 -10.96 -8.52
C TYR A 547 4.53 -10.93 -7.78
N PHE A 548 4.56 -11.24 -6.49
CA PHE A 548 3.44 -11.05 -5.58
C PHE A 548 3.68 -9.79 -4.78
N THR A 549 2.82 -8.79 -4.96
CA THR A 549 2.85 -7.58 -4.14
C THR A 549 1.82 -7.69 -3.03
N ARG A 550 2.24 -7.50 -1.78
CA ARG A 550 1.38 -7.46 -0.60
C ARG A 550 1.47 -6.07 0.02
N ALA A 551 0.32 -5.46 0.29
CA ALA A 551 0.26 -4.17 0.97
C ALA A 551 -0.79 -4.23 2.09
N VAL A 552 -0.45 -3.64 3.24
CA VAL A 552 -1.40 -3.46 4.35
C VAL A 552 -1.68 -1.98 4.49
N VAL A 553 -2.95 -1.63 4.41
CA VAL A 553 -3.43 -0.26 4.55
C VAL A 553 -3.85 -0.03 5.98
N ARG A 554 -3.19 0.94 6.61
CA ARG A 554 -3.54 1.44 7.94
C ARG A 554 -3.95 2.90 7.78
N PRO A 555 -5.19 3.27 8.10
CA PRO A 555 -5.65 4.62 7.84
C PRO A 555 -5.00 5.62 8.79
N GLY A 556 -4.93 6.87 8.37
CA GLY A 556 -4.65 7.99 9.27
C GLY A 556 -5.91 8.51 9.95
N ARG A 557 -5.77 9.30 11.02
CA ARG A 557 -6.90 9.98 11.67
C ARG A 557 -7.40 11.11 10.77
N LEU A 558 -8.61 11.03 10.25
CA LEU A 558 -9.19 12.15 9.50
C LEU A 558 -9.74 13.21 10.47
N ARG A 559 -9.51 14.49 10.18
CA ARG A 559 -10.07 15.64 10.91
C ARG A 559 -11.48 16.00 10.47
N ASP A 560 -11.83 15.71 9.22
CA ASP A 560 -13.07 16.16 8.55
C ASP A 560 -13.92 14.96 8.06
N GLU A 561 -15.24 15.17 7.91
CA GLU A 561 -16.24 14.23 7.38
C GLU A 561 -16.10 14.02 5.86
N ILE A 562 -14.97 13.49 5.39
CA ILE A 562 -14.88 12.99 4.01
C ILE A 562 -15.71 11.69 3.94
N PRO A 563 -16.56 11.49 2.92
CA PRO A 563 -17.26 10.23 2.72
C PRO A 563 -16.26 9.07 2.73
N THR A 564 -16.52 8.06 3.57
CA THR A 564 -15.62 6.90 3.75
C THR A 564 -15.26 6.21 2.44
N ALA A 565 -16.20 6.18 1.49
CA ALA A 565 -15.98 5.64 0.14
C ALA A 565 -14.92 6.41 -0.65
N GLU A 566 -14.92 7.75 -0.61
CA GLU A 566 -13.94 8.57 -1.32
C GLU A 566 -12.53 8.42 -0.73
N TYR A 567 -12.44 8.32 0.60
CA TYR A 567 -11.18 8.04 1.28
C TYR A 567 -10.60 6.69 0.83
N LEU A 568 -11.42 5.65 0.77
CA LEU A 568 -11.00 4.33 0.29
C LEU A 568 -10.50 4.37 -1.16
N ILE A 569 -11.22 5.05 -2.04
CA ILE A 569 -10.82 5.19 -3.45
C ILE A 569 -9.47 5.90 -3.54
N SER A 570 -9.30 7.02 -2.85
CA SER A 570 -8.05 7.77 -2.90
C SER A 570 -6.87 7.01 -2.31
N GLU A 571 -7.06 6.29 -1.20
CA GLU A 571 -5.98 5.48 -0.62
C GLU A 571 -5.65 4.27 -1.48
N ALA A 572 -6.65 3.62 -2.07
CA ALA A 572 -6.45 2.54 -3.03
C ALA A 572 -5.67 3.04 -4.25
N ASP A 573 -6.04 4.19 -4.80
CA ASP A 573 -5.35 4.81 -5.95
C ASP A 573 -3.90 5.16 -5.64
N ARG A 574 -3.66 5.77 -4.47
CA ARG A 574 -2.31 6.12 -4.01
C ARG A 574 -1.45 4.87 -3.87
N LEU A 575 -1.96 3.85 -3.19
CA LEU A 575 -1.23 2.59 -3.00
C LEU A 575 -0.99 1.85 -4.31
N MET A 576 -1.95 1.85 -5.23
CA MET A 576 -1.74 1.24 -6.53
C MET A 576 -0.68 1.95 -7.34
N ASN A 577 -0.64 3.29 -7.33
CA ASN A 577 0.45 4.02 -7.98
C ASN A 577 1.79 3.65 -7.36
N ASP A 578 1.91 3.67 -6.03
CA ASP A 578 3.12 3.27 -5.32
C ASP A 578 3.55 1.82 -5.67
N ILE A 579 2.59 0.89 -5.78
CA ILE A 579 2.82 -0.51 -6.15
C ILE A 579 3.29 -0.63 -7.60
N LEU A 580 2.64 0.05 -8.53
CA LEU A 580 2.97 -0.02 -9.95
C LEU A 580 4.32 0.66 -10.22
N ASP A 581 4.61 1.78 -9.55
CA ASP A 581 5.92 2.45 -9.61
C ASP A 581 7.03 1.54 -9.06
N ALA A 582 6.78 0.88 -7.92
CA ALA A 582 7.70 -0.10 -7.37
C ALA A 582 7.95 -1.27 -8.33
N LEU A 583 6.90 -1.80 -8.96
CA LEU A 583 7.02 -2.87 -9.95
C LEU A 583 7.75 -2.41 -11.23
N GLU A 584 7.60 -1.15 -11.64
CA GLU A 584 8.34 -0.58 -12.78
C GLU A 584 9.85 -0.50 -12.48
N ILE A 585 10.23 -0.10 -11.26
CA ILE A 585 11.64 -0.05 -10.84
C ILE A 585 12.25 -1.45 -10.80
N VAL A 586 11.51 -2.43 -10.27
CA VAL A 586 11.96 -3.84 -10.21
C VAL A 586 12.10 -4.44 -11.63
N GLY A 587 11.24 -4.01 -12.56
CA GLY A 587 11.26 -4.42 -13.95
C GLY A 587 10.65 -5.82 -14.20
N ASN A 588 10.32 -6.07 -15.47
CA ASN A 588 9.71 -7.31 -15.91
C ASN A 588 10.79 -8.37 -16.24
N ASN A 589 11.27 -9.09 -15.22
CA ASN A 589 12.29 -10.16 -15.33
C ASN A 589 11.70 -11.51 -15.79
N ASN A 590 11.06 -11.55 -16.97
CA ASN A 590 10.31 -12.73 -17.47
C ASN A 590 9.23 -13.22 -16.48
N SER A 591 8.64 -12.30 -15.73
CA SER A 591 7.52 -12.61 -14.84
C SER A 591 6.23 -12.75 -15.64
N ASP A 592 5.41 -13.71 -15.24
CA ASP A 592 4.07 -13.93 -15.75
C ASP A 592 3.09 -14.01 -14.57
N LEU A 593 1.83 -13.62 -14.78
CA LEU A 593 0.78 -13.70 -13.76
C LEU A 593 1.11 -12.96 -12.45
N ASN A 594 1.55 -11.70 -12.54
CA ASN A 594 1.81 -10.91 -11.34
C ASN A 594 0.51 -10.66 -10.57
N HIS A 595 0.60 -10.64 -9.24
CA HIS A 595 -0.57 -10.57 -8.37
C HIS A 595 -0.40 -9.50 -7.30
N ILE A 596 -1.45 -8.70 -7.09
CA ILE A 596 -1.49 -7.65 -6.07
C ILE A 596 -2.50 -8.04 -4.99
N PHE A 597 -2.12 -7.92 -3.72
CA PHE A 597 -3.03 -8.09 -2.59
C PHE A 597 -2.97 -6.87 -1.67
N ILE A 598 -4.15 -6.32 -1.39
CA ILE A 598 -4.31 -5.14 -0.54
C ILE A 598 -5.23 -5.52 0.62
N ASN A 599 -4.73 -5.38 1.85
CA ASN A 599 -5.51 -5.65 3.07
C ASN A 599 -5.81 -4.33 3.80
N PHE A 600 -7.08 -3.96 3.84
CA PHE A 600 -7.56 -2.86 4.65
C PHE A 600 -7.82 -3.35 6.08
N SER A 601 -7.00 -2.88 7.03
CA SER A 601 -7.17 -3.21 8.45
C SER A 601 -8.39 -2.58 9.15
N PRO A 602 -8.87 -1.37 8.81
CA PRO A 602 -9.98 -0.75 9.53
C PRO A 602 -11.33 -1.27 9.05
N VAL A 603 -12.34 -1.08 9.89
CA VAL A 603 -13.73 -1.41 9.56
C VAL A 603 -14.45 -0.19 9.01
N PHE A 604 -15.12 -0.36 7.89
CA PHE A 604 -15.85 0.68 7.19
C PHE A 604 -17.36 0.40 7.16
N PRO A 605 -18.20 1.43 7.39
CA PRO A 605 -19.65 1.31 7.22
C PRO A 605 -20.03 1.44 5.75
N LEU A 606 -19.82 0.37 4.97
CA LEU A 606 -20.05 0.35 3.52
C LEU A 606 -20.84 -0.88 3.10
N ILE A 607 -21.66 -0.71 2.06
CA ILE A 607 -22.46 -1.77 1.46
C ILE A 607 -21.67 -2.38 0.29
N PRO A 608 -21.72 -3.71 0.04
CA PRO A 608 -20.97 -4.35 -1.04
C PRO A 608 -21.21 -3.75 -2.44
N GLN A 609 -22.41 -3.26 -2.72
CA GLN A 609 -22.76 -2.63 -4.00
C GLN A 609 -22.01 -1.31 -4.25
N GLU A 610 -21.80 -0.51 -3.20
CA GLU A 610 -21.05 0.75 -3.30
C GLU A 610 -19.56 0.47 -3.57
N VAL A 611 -19.03 -0.61 -2.97
CA VAL A 611 -17.65 -1.07 -3.21
C VAL A 611 -17.47 -1.50 -4.67
N GLU A 612 -18.44 -2.22 -5.24
CA GLU A 612 -18.41 -2.63 -6.65
C GLU A 612 -18.37 -1.43 -7.60
N GLN A 613 -19.23 -0.43 -7.39
CA GLN A 613 -19.25 0.80 -8.19
C GLN A 613 -17.94 1.59 -8.06
N ALA A 614 -17.40 1.69 -6.85
CA ALA A 614 -16.12 2.35 -6.60
C ALA A 614 -14.95 1.67 -7.32
N LEU A 615 -14.96 0.33 -7.38
CA LEU A 615 -13.91 -0.45 -8.04
C LEU A 615 -14.00 -0.42 -9.57
N ALA A 616 -15.18 -0.20 -10.16
CA ALA A 616 -15.32 -0.09 -11.62
C ALA A 616 -14.43 1.03 -12.20
N GLY A 617 -14.48 2.24 -11.62
CA GLY A 617 -13.65 3.37 -12.05
C GLY A 617 -12.14 3.20 -11.76
N PHE A 618 -11.79 2.36 -10.78
CA PHE A 618 -10.40 2.03 -10.46
C PHE A 618 -9.75 1.17 -11.57
N LEU A 619 -10.49 0.20 -12.11
CA LEU A 619 -9.97 -0.73 -13.11
C LEU A 619 -9.66 -0.06 -14.46
N GLU A 620 -10.49 0.87 -14.90
CA GLU A 620 -10.27 1.60 -16.16
C GLU A 620 -8.99 2.46 -16.12
N ARG A 621 -8.68 3.05 -14.95
CA ARG A 621 -7.53 3.93 -14.77
C ARG A 621 -6.21 3.16 -14.77
N PHE A 622 -6.14 2.04 -14.05
CA PHE A 622 -4.89 1.29 -13.88
C PHE A 622 -4.71 0.13 -14.87
N GLY A 623 -5.79 -0.33 -15.54
CA GLY A 623 -5.77 -1.53 -16.37
C GLY A 623 -4.66 -1.57 -17.42
N ARG A 624 -4.41 -0.45 -18.12
CA ARG A 624 -3.34 -0.37 -19.14
C ARG A 624 -1.94 -0.50 -18.55
N ARG A 625 -1.70 0.08 -17.37
CA ARG A 625 -0.40 0.06 -16.70
C ARG A 625 -0.15 -1.32 -16.06
N SER A 626 -1.16 -1.85 -15.39
CA SER A 626 -1.18 -3.22 -14.85
C SER A 626 -0.90 -4.27 -15.93
N TRP A 627 -1.49 -4.12 -17.13
CA TRP A 627 -1.26 -5.04 -18.25
C TRP A 627 0.20 -5.01 -18.75
N ARG A 628 0.82 -3.83 -18.86
CA ARG A 628 2.24 -3.70 -19.22
C ARG A 628 3.15 -4.39 -18.21
N LEU A 629 2.79 -4.31 -16.93
CA LEU A 629 3.47 -5.00 -15.83
C LEU A 629 3.02 -6.45 -15.65
N ARG A 630 2.21 -6.99 -16.57
CA ARG A 630 1.69 -8.38 -16.56
C ARG A 630 1.00 -8.77 -15.26
N VAL A 631 0.33 -7.80 -14.62
CA VAL A 631 -0.53 -8.04 -13.46
C VAL A 631 -1.86 -8.60 -13.96
N THR A 632 -2.14 -9.85 -13.58
CA THR A 632 -3.35 -10.57 -14.02
C THR A 632 -4.38 -10.74 -12.91
N GLY A 633 -3.97 -10.54 -11.65
CA GLY A 633 -4.86 -10.67 -10.49
C GLY A 633 -4.64 -9.55 -9.48
N ALA A 634 -5.74 -9.00 -8.98
CA ALA A 634 -5.73 -8.12 -7.81
C ALA A 634 -6.76 -8.62 -6.80
N GLU A 635 -6.40 -8.61 -5.53
CA GLU A 635 -7.24 -9.09 -4.45
C GLU A 635 -7.29 -8.02 -3.36
N ILE A 636 -8.49 -7.59 -3.03
CA ILE A 636 -8.71 -6.50 -2.08
C ILE A 636 -9.56 -7.04 -0.94
N ARG A 637 -9.05 -6.94 0.28
CA ARG A 637 -9.73 -7.37 1.50
C ARG A 637 -10.14 -6.15 2.31
N ILE A 638 -11.44 -6.01 2.54
CA ILE A 638 -12.07 -4.88 3.24
C ILE A 638 -12.96 -5.44 4.35
N ILE A 639 -12.97 -4.81 5.52
CA ILE A 639 -13.89 -5.21 6.59
C ILE A 639 -15.05 -4.21 6.60
N CYS A 640 -16.25 -4.68 6.31
CA CYS A 640 -17.45 -3.86 6.29
C CYS A 640 -18.27 -4.07 7.56
N THR A 641 -19.07 -3.11 8.00
CA THR A 641 -20.14 -3.35 8.97
C THR A 641 -21.48 -3.55 8.29
N ASP A 642 -22.24 -4.53 8.75
CA ASP A 642 -23.65 -4.65 8.38
C ASP A 642 -24.45 -3.49 8.97
N PRO A 643 -25.21 -2.71 8.16
CA PRO A 643 -26.02 -1.61 8.66
C PRO A 643 -27.13 -2.05 9.62
N VAL A 644 -27.59 -3.30 9.54
CA VAL A 644 -28.71 -3.80 10.38
C VAL A 644 -28.21 -4.44 11.67
N THR A 645 -27.20 -5.31 11.59
CA THR A 645 -26.70 -6.06 12.76
C THR A 645 -25.55 -5.37 13.48
N GLY A 646 -24.91 -4.37 12.85
CA GLY A 646 -23.71 -3.72 13.38
C GLY A 646 -22.49 -4.64 13.48
N MET A 647 -22.61 -5.91 13.08
CA MET A 647 -21.52 -6.86 13.12
C MET A 647 -20.59 -6.62 11.93
N PRO A 648 -19.26 -6.58 12.17
CA PRO A 648 -18.33 -6.51 11.06
C PRO A 648 -18.31 -7.84 10.30
N TYR A 649 -18.06 -7.80 9.00
CA TYR A 649 -17.80 -8.97 8.19
C TYR A 649 -16.71 -8.66 7.16
N PRO A 650 -15.81 -9.60 6.85
CA PRO A 650 -14.79 -9.38 5.84
C PRO A 650 -15.39 -9.61 4.43
N LEU A 651 -15.26 -8.59 3.59
CA LEU A 651 -15.51 -8.64 2.15
C LEU A 651 -14.18 -8.77 1.42
N ARG A 652 -14.10 -9.71 0.50
CA ARG A 652 -12.94 -9.92 -0.36
C ARG A 652 -13.36 -9.81 -1.81
N VAL A 653 -12.69 -8.94 -2.54
CA VAL A 653 -12.92 -8.74 -3.97
C VAL A 653 -11.72 -9.28 -4.72
N VAL A 654 -11.97 -10.22 -5.63
CA VAL A 654 -10.96 -10.82 -6.50
C VAL A 654 -11.22 -10.32 -7.90
N ILE A 655 -10.26 -9.59 -8.45
CA ILE A 655 -10.28 -9.07 -9.80
C ILE A 655 -9.28 -9.92 -10.59
N THR A 656 -9.75 -10.54 -11.68
CA THR A 656 -8.88 -11.26 -12.60
C THR A 656 -8.99 -10.70 -14.01
N ASN A 657 -7.84 -10.67 -14.69
CA ASN A 657 -7.73 -10.28 -16.08
C ASN A 657 -6.80 -11.29 -16.78
N THR A 658 -7.38 -12.41 -17.18
CA THR A 658 -6.67 -13.53 -17.83
C THR A 658 -6.39 -13.26 -19.31
N SER A 659 -7.34 -12.64 -20.02
CA SER A 659 -7.26 -12.37 -21.47
C SER A 659 -6.78 -10.94 -21.81
N GLY A 660 -6.52 -10.09 -20.82
CA GLY A 660 -6.09 -8.70 -21.01
C GLY A 660 -7.21 -7.71 -21.34
N TYR A 661 -8.33 -8.17 -21.88
CA TYR A 661 -9.48 -7.34 -22.25
C TYR A 661 -10.71 -7.56 -21.37
N VAL A 662 -10.89 -8.77 -20.84
CA VAL A 662 -12.04 -9.14 -20.02
C VAL A 662 -11.61 -9.06 -18.57
N ILE A 663 -12.19 -8.13 -17.82
CA ILE A 663 -11.98 -8.01 -16.38
C ILE A 663 -13.13 -8.72 -15.69
N GLN A 664 -12.82 -9.76 -14.92
CA GLN A 664 -13.78 -10.46 -14.09
C GLN A 664 -13.63 -9.97 -12.65
N VAL A 665 -14.74 -9.54 -12.06
CA VAL A 665 -14.80 -9.05 -10.68
C VAL A 665 -15.68 -10.01 -9.90
N GLU A 666 -15.08 -10.70 -8.93
CA GLU A 666 -15.76 -11.66 -8.06
C GLU A 666 -15.75 -11.14 -6.62
N MET A 667 -16.91 -11.10 -5.96
CA MET A 667 -17.04 -10.67 -4.57
C MET A 667 -17.39 -11.84 -3.65
N TYR A 668 -16.64 -11.95 -2.56
CA TYR A 668 -16.76 -13.02 -1.57
C TYR A 668 -16.92 -12.45 -0.17
N LEU A 669 -17.82 -13.03 0.63
CA LEU A 669 -17.80 -12.89 2.07
C LEU A 669 -17.03 -14.04 2.71
N GLU A 670 -16.23 -13.71 3.72
CA GLU A 670 -15.62 -14.69 4.59
C GLU A 670 -16.67 -15.08 5.66
N ARG A 671 -17.13 -16.34 5.64
CA ARG A 671 -18.02 -16.90 6.68
C ARG A 671 -17.46 -18.19 7.24
N LYS A 672 -17.81 -18.48 8.50
CA LYS A 672 -17.53 -19.78 9.10
C LYS A 672 -18.47 -20.84 8.53
N SER A 673 -17.91 -21.98 8.14
CA SER A 673 -18.70 -23.14 7.76
C SER A 673 -19.41 -23.75 8.99
N GLU A 674 -20.61 -24.31 8.78
CA GLU A 674 -21.39 -24.94 9.86
C GLU A 674 -20.79 -26.28 10.32
N LYS A 675 -20.06 -26.98 9.43
CA LYS A 675 -19.57 -28.35 9.68
C LYS A 675 -18.11 -28.42 10.15
N GLY A 676 -17.32 -27.41 9.84
CA GLY A 676 -15.96 -27.25 10.30
C GLY A 676 -15.80 -25.80 10.69
N ASN A 677 -15.18 -25.50 11.83
CA ASN A 677 -14.97 -24.14 12.34
C ASN A 677 -13.97 -23.33 11.47
N GLU A 678 -13.98 -23.59 10.16
CA GLU A 678 -13.12 -23.06 9.11
C GLU A 678 -13.79 -21.92 8.37
N TRP A 679 -13.03 -20.87 8.06
CA TRP A 679 -13.50 -19.77 7.22
C TRP A 679 -13.44 -20.14 5.75
N VAL A 680 -14.57 -19.97 5.07
CA VAL A 680 -14.73 -20.23 3.64
C VAL A 680 -15.20 -18.99 2.90
N PHE A 681 -14.90 -18.92 1.61
CA PHE A 681 -15.40 -17.88 0.73
C PHE A 681 -16.83 -18.18 0.28
N GLN A 682 -17.76 -17.26 0.55
CA GLN A 682 -19.13 -17.31 0.04
C GLN A 682 -19.34 -16.23 -1.01
N SER A 683 -19.63 -16.63 -2.24
CA SER A 683 -19.90 -15.68 -3.34
C SER A 683 -21.22 -14.95 -3.13
N ILE A 684 -21.21 -13.63 -3.27
CA ILE A 684 -22.40 -12.76 -3.05
C ILE A 684 -22.71 -11.86 -4.24
N GLY A 685 -21.87 -11.85 -5.26
CA GLY A 685 -22.13 -11.15 -6.51
C GLY A 685 -20.86 -10.90 -7.30
N GLY A 686 -21.01 -10.18 -8.41
CA GLY A 686 -19.95 -9.84 -9.36
C GLY A 686 -20.36 -10.16 -10.81
N THR A 687 -19.35 -10.30 -11.68
CA THR A 687 -19.55 -10.66 -13.09
C THR A 687 -20.15 -12.05 -13.29
N THR A 688 -19.96 -12.95 -12.33
CA THR A 688 -20.49 -14.32 -12.32
C THR A 688 -21.23 -14.59 -11.01
N LYS A 689 -22.34 -15.36 -11.05
CA LYS A 689 -23.13 -15.69 -9.84
C LYS A 689 -22.36 -16.56 -8.84
N ILE A 690 -21.53 -17.47 -9.35
CA ILE A 690 -20.69 -18.36 -8.57
C ILE A 690 -19.26 -18.13 -9.04
N GLY A 691 -18.42 -17.61 -8.14
CA GLY A 691 -17.03 -17.31 -8.45
C GLY A 691 -16.13 -18.54 -8.31
N SER A 692 -14.94 -18.47 -8.91
CA SER A 692 -13.94 -19.54 -8.93
C SER A 692 -13.51 -20.09 -7.55
N MET A 693 -13.60 -19.26 -6.50
CA MET A 693 -13.15 -19.59 -5.14
C MET A 693 -14.31 -19.95 -4.19
N HIS A 694 -15.51 -20.18 -4.70
CA HIS A 694 -16.69 -20.48 -3.89
C HIS A 694 -16.50 -21.72 -2.97
N LEU A 695 -16.86 -21.56 -1.69
CA LEU A 695 -16.77 -22.54 -0.59
C LEU A 695 -15.36 -23.10 -0.31
N ARG A 696 -14.30 -22.48 -0.84
CA ARG A 696 -12.93 -22.86 -0.52
C ARG A 696 -12.44 -22.18 0.77
N PRO A 697 -11.54 -22.83 1.53
CA PRO A 697 -10.93 -22.22 2.72
C PRO A 697 -10.16 -20.93 2.37
N VAL A 698 -10.16 -19.96 3.28
CA VAL A 698 -9.43 -18.68 3.09
C VAL A 698 -7.91 -18.89 2.97
N SER A 699 -7.38 -19.95 3.61
CA SER A 699 -5.96 -20.33 3.57
C SER A 699 -5.52 -21.05 2.29
N THR A 700 -6.43 -21.22 1.31
CA THR A 700 -6.11 -21.92 0.06
C THR A 700 -4.91 -21.27 -0.65
N PRO A 701 -3.84 -22.02 -0.93
CA PRO A 701 -2.65 -21.48 -1.59
C PRO A 701 -2.89 -21.20 -3.06
N TYR A 702 -2.21 -20.20 -3.61
CA TYR A 702 -2.32 -19.87 -5.03
C TYR A 702 -1.82 -21.04 -5.89
N PRO A 703 -2.54 -21.39 -6.96
CA PRO A 703 -2.11 -22.43 -7.88
C PRO A 703 -0.85 -21.99 -8.65
N THR A 704 0.01 -22.98 -8.92
CA THR A 704 1.13 -22.84 -9.87
C THR A 704 0.62 -22.70 -11.29
N LYS A 705 1.50 -22.36 -12.24
CA LYS A 705 1.15 -22.01 -13.62
C LYS A 705 0.36 -23.14 -14.29
N GLU A 706 -0.82 -22.81 -14.79
CA GLU A 706 -1.58 -23.70 -15.67
C GLU A 706 -0.80 -23.96 -16.96
N TRP A 707 -0.94 -25.17 -17.50
CA TRP A 707 -0.27 -25.58 -18.74
C TRP A 707 -0.68 -24.75 -19.97
N LEU A 708 -1.84 -24.08 -19.91
CA LEU A 708 -2.35 -23.13 -20.91
C LEU A 708 -1.63 -21.79 -20.91
N GLN A 709 -1.15 -21.33 -19.74
CA GLN A 709 -0.59 -19.99 -19.60
C GLN A 709 0.65 -19.73 -20.46
N PRO A 710 1.60 -20.67 -20.63
CA PRO A 710 2.71 -20.48 -21.57
C PRO A 710 2.26 -20.24 -23.01
N LYS A 711 1.16 -20.87 -23.45
CA LYS A 711 0.58 -20.64 -24.78
C LYS A 711 -0.01 -19.23 -24.87
N ARG A 712 -0.78 -18.81 -23.85
CA ARG A 712 -1.27 -17.41 -23.76
C ARG A 712 -0.15 -16.39 -23.81
N TYR A 713 0.92 -16.66 -23.07
CA TYR A 713 2.08 -15.79 -23.04
C TYR A 713 2.73 -15.62 -24.42
N LYS A 714 2.94 -16.71 -25.16
CA LYS A 714 3.45 -16.66 -26.53
C LYS A 714 2.55 -15.85 -27.46
N ALA A 715 1.22 -16.01 -27.36
CA ALA A 715 0.27 -15.25 -28.16
C ALA A 715 0.35 -13.74 -27.86
N HIS A 716 0.40 -13.36 -26.58
CA HIS A 716 0.50 -11.96 -26.17
C HIS A 716 1.82 -11.29 -26.57
N LEU A 717 2.93 -12.03 -26.57
CA LEU A 717 4.20 -11.52 -27.10
C LEU A 717 4.11 -11.15 -28.58
N MET A 718 3.30 -11.89 -29.34
CA MET A 718 3.02 -11.60 -30.76
C MET A 718 1.94 -10.52 -30.94
N GLY A 719 1.46 -9.91 -29.85
CA GLY A 719 0.43 -8.87 -29.89
C GLY A 719 -0.97 -9.37 -30.20
N THR A 720 -1.22 -10.68 -30.08
CA THR A 720 -2.54 -11.29 -30.29
C THR A 720 -3.07 -11.97 -29.03
N GLN A 721 -4.34 -12.32 -29.07
CA GLN A 721 -5.01 -13.10 -28.02
C GLN A 721 -4.82 -14.58 -28.28
N TYR A 722 -4.81 -15.36 -27.20
CA TYR A 722 -4.75 -16.81 -27.35
C TYR A 722 -6.06 -17.32 -27.95
N VAL A 723 -5.94 -18.34 -28.79
CA VAL A 723 -7.04 -18.81 -29.64
C VAL A 723 -8.29 -19.21 -28.82
N TYR A 724 -8.11 -19.86 -27.68
CA TYR A 724 -9.21 -20.29 -26.81
C TYR A 724 -9.80 -19.18 -25.94
N ASP A 725 -9.20 -17.99 -25.90
CA ASP A 725 -9.76 -16.85 -25.17
C ASP A 725 -10.72 -16.02 -26.07
N PHE A 726 -10.80 -16.28 -27.38
CA PHE A 726 -11.72 -15.57 -28.28
C PHE A 726 -13.22 -15.78 -27.98
N PRO A 727 -13.72 -16.99 -27.67
CA PRO A 727 -15.13 -17.16 -27.30
C PRO A 727 -15.57 -16.23 -26.16
N GLU A 728 -14.69 -16.01 -25.17
CA GLU A 728 -14.90 -15.05 -24.07
C GLU A 728 -15.10 -13.62 -24.59
N LEU A 729 -14.25 -13.18 -25.52
CA LEU A 729 -14.34 -11.84 -26.13
C LEU A 729 -15.65 -11.64 -26.90
N PHE A 730 -16.09 -12.66 -27.64
CA PHE A 730 -17.37 -12.62 -28.34
C PHE A 730 -18.54 -12.50 -27.36
N ARG A 731 -18.48 -13.20 -26.22
CA ARG A 731 -19.53 -13.09 -25.19
C ARG A 731 -19.63 -11.66 -24.64
N GLN A 732 -18.49 -11.06 -24.31
CA GLN A 732 -18.44 -9.69 -23.79
C GLN A 732 -18.94 -8.68 -24.83
N ALA A 733 -18.56 -8.85 -26.10
CA ALA A 733 -19.05 -8.00 -27.18
C ALA A 733 -20.58 -8.06 -27.34
N ILE A 734 -21.17 -9.26 -27.24
CA ILE A 734 -22.62 -9.44 -27.29
C ILE A 734 -23.29 -8.84 -26.05
N GLN A 735 -22.70 -9.00 -24.87
CA GLN A 735 -23.20 -8.39 -23.64
C GLN A 735 -23.21 -6.86 -23.71
N ASN A 736 -22.15 -6.26 -24.26
CA ASN A 736 -22.08 -4.81 -24.50
C ASN A 736 -23.13 -4.35 -25.51
N ASN A 737 -23.40 -5.15 -26.54
CA ASN A 737 -24.47 -4.86 -27.51
C ASN A 737 -25.85 -4.87 -26.83
N TRP A 738 -26.11 -5.84 -25.94
CA TRP A 738 -27.33 -5.84 -25.12
C TRP A 738 -27.44 -4.61 -24.22
N ALA A 739 -26.36 -4.21 -23.53
CA ALA A 739 -26.37 -3.03 -22.69
C ALA A 739 -26.71 -1.75 -23.48
N LYS A 740 -26.14 -1.59 -24.68
CA LYS A 740 -26.46 -0.49 -25.58
C LYS A 740 -27.91 -0.53 -26.07
N ALA A 741 -28.37 -1.70 -26.52
CA ALA A 741 -29.72 -1.87 -27.04
C ALA A 741 -30.80 -1.64 -25.97
N VAL A 742 -30.57 -2.07 -24.73
CA VAL A 742 -31.48 -1.81 -23.60
C VAL A 742 -31.49 -0.33 -23.21
N GLY A 743 -30.35 0.35 -23.32
CA GLY A 743 -30.26 1.80 -23.13
C GLY A 743 -31.06 2.59 -24.16
N GLU A 744 -31.09 2.16 -25.42
CA GLU A 744 -31.87 2.78 -26.50
C GLU A 744 -33.35 2.36 -26.47
N HIS A 745 -33.65 1.12 -26.07
CA HIS A 745 -34.98 0.53 -26.07
C HIS A 745 -35.25 -0.29 -24.80
N SER A 746 -35.86 0.33 -23.79
CA SER A 746 -36.09 -0.30 -22.48
C SER A 746 -36.98 -1.55 -22.51
N LEU A 747 -37.81 -1.74 -23.55
CA LEU A 747 -38.66 -2.94 -23.73
C LEU A 747 -37.86 -4.22 -24.04
N LEU A 748 -36.59 -4.10 -24.46
CA LEU A 748 -35.74 -5.27 -24.76
C LEU A 748 -35.12 -5.89 -23.50
N ALA A 749 -35.19 -5.22 -22.34
CA ALA A 749 -34.63 -5.68 -21.08
C ALA A 749 -35.17 -7.05 -20.65
N GLU A 750 -36.47 -7.32 -20.89
CA GLU A 750 -37.11 -8.60 -20.54
C GLU A 750 -36.54 -9.79 -21.32
N LYS A 751 -35.96 -9.55 -22.51
CA LYS A 751 -35.40 -10.59 -23.38
C LYS A 751 -33.89 -10.74 -23.21
N GLN A 752 -33.27 -9.94 -22.34
CA GLN A 752 -31.83 -9.99 -22.12
C GLN A 752 -31.46 -11.31 -21.40
N PRO A 753 -30.56 -12.12 -21.97
CA PRO A 753 -30.09 -13.33 -21.30
C PRO A 753 -29.30 -12.96 -20.04
N GLN A 754 -29.28 -13.87 -19.05
CA GLN A 754 -28.47 -13.67 -17.84
C GLN A 754 -26.98 -13.51 -18.20
N VAL A 755 -26.26 -12.71 -17.41
CA VAL A 755 -24.81 -12.50 -17.58
C VAL A 755 -24.09 -13.84 -17.51
N GLY A 756 -23.36 -14.18 -18.57
CA GLY A 756 -22.70 -15.47 -18.75
C GLY A 756 -23.37 -16.40 -19.77
N GLU A 757 -24.69 -16.27 -19.99
CA GLU A 757 -25.47 -17.12 -20.92
C GLU A 757 -25.72 -16.46 -22.29
N CYS A 758 -24.93 -15.43 -22.63
CA CYS A 758 -25.11 -14.71 -23.90
C CYS A 758 -24.69 -15.57 -25.11
N ILE A 759 -23.76 -16.51 -24.91
CA ILE A 759 -23.32 -17.46 -25.95
C ILE A 759 -23.22 -18.87 -25.37
N ASP A 760 -23.60 -19.84 -26.19
CA ASP A 760 -23.29 -21.25 -26.02
C ASP A 760 -22.33 -21.63 -27.16
N TYR A 761 -21.21 -22.29 -26.88
CA TYR A 761 -20.25 -22.67 -27.91
C TYR A 761 -19.77 -24.11 -27.73
N SER A 762 -19.58 -24.81 -28.85
CA SER A 762 -19.00 -26.16 -28.91
C SER A 762 -17.78 -26.12 -29.85
N GLU A 763 -16.69 -26.76 -29.47
CA GLU A 763 -15.51 -26.88 -30.34
C GLU A 763 -15.79 -27.88 -31.46
N LEU A 764 -15.25 -27.61 -32.65
CA LEU A 764 -15.33 -28.48 -33.81
C LEU A 764 -14.00 -29.23 -33.97
N VAL A 765 -14.06 -30.55 -34.10
CA VAL A 765 -12.89 -31.43 -34.25
C VAL A 765 -13.16 -32.43 -35.38
N LEU A 766 -12.12 -32.86 -36.09
CA LEU A 766 -12.22 -33.97 -37.07
C LEU A 766 -12.27 -35.31 -36.33
N ASP A 767 -13.23 -36.15 -36.68
CA ASP A 767 -13.31 -37.54 -36.24
C ASP A 767 -12.40 -38.46 -37.07
N ASP A 768 -12.41 -39.76 -36.76
CA ASP A 768 -11.60 -40.77 -37.46
C ASP A 768 -11.99 -40.95 -38.94
N HIS A 769 -13.15 -40.42 -39.37
CA HIS A 769 -13.65 -40.47 -40.73
C HIS A 769 -13.48 -39.12 -41.47
N ASP A 770 -12.70 -38.19 -40.92
CA ASP A 770 -12.47 -36.85 -41.46
C ASP A 770 -13.75 -35.98 -41.54
N ASP A 771 -14.75 -36.26 -40.70
CA ASP A 771 -15.97 -35.47 -40.54
C ASP A 771 -15.94 -34.61 -39.26
N LEU A 772 -16.71 -33.52 -39.26
CA LEU A 772 -16.73 -32.58 -38.14
C LEU A 772 -17.69 -33.03 -37.04
N ALA A 773 -17.15 -33.17 -35.83
CA ALA A 773 -17.91 -33.43 -34.61
C ALA A 773 -17.89 -32.22 -33.66
N GLU A 774 -19.02 -31.96 -33.01
CA GLU A 774 -19.14 -30.98 -31.92
C GLU A 774 -18.69 -31.62 -30.60
N VAL A 775 -17.68 -31.03 -29.96
CA VAL A 775 -17.08 -31.54 -28.72
C VAL A 775 -16.95 -30.40 -27.71
N SER A 776 -17.20 -30.71 -26.43
CA SER A 776 -16.87 -29.84 -25.30
C SER A 776 -15.70 -30.46 -24.55
N ARG A 777 -14.48 -30.01 -24.88
CA ARG A 777 -13.22 -30.49 -24.29
C ARG A 777 -12.43 -29.35 -23.65
N GLU A 778 -11.44 -29.71 -22.85
CA GLU A 778 -10.56 -28.75 -22.20
C GLU A 778 -9.79 -27.88 -23.22
N PRO A 779 -9.76 -26.55 -23.04
CA PRO A 779 -9.05 -25.63 -23.92
C PRO A 779 -7.59 -25.99 -24.13
N GLY A 780 -7.05 -25.74 -25.33
CA GLY A 780 -5.62 -25.89 -25.64
C GLY A 780 -5.14 -27.30 -25.97
N THR A 781 -6.06 -28.28 -26.08
CA THR A 781 -5.78 -29.67 -26.46
C THR A 781 -5.86 -29.92 -27.98
N ASN A 782 -5.68 -28.87 -28.79
CA ASN A 782 -5.71 -28.95 -30.25
C ASN A 782 -4.56 -29.80 -30.81
N THR A 783 -4.90 -30.68 -31.75
CA THR A 783 -3.96 -31.58 -32.44
C THR A 783 -3.33 -30.95 -33.69
N HIS A 784 -3.94 -29.89 -34.23
CA HIS A 784 -3.49 -29.14 -35.39
C HIS A 784 -3.55 -27.62 -35.14
N GLY A 785 -2.88 -26.82 -35.98
CA GLY A 785 -2.74 -25.37 -35.81
C GLY A 785 -3.97 -24.51 -36.15
N MET A 786 -5.16 -25.12 -36.16
CA MET A 786 -6.44 -24.48 -36.48
C MET A 786 -7.51 -24.94 -35.50
N VAL A 787 -8.36 -24.04 -35.02
CA VAL A 787 -9.46 -24.36 -34.10
C VAL A 787 -10.75 -23.78 -34.67
N GLY A 788 -11.86 -24.48 -34.46
CA GLY A 788 -13.18 -24.04 -34.89
C GLY A 788 -14.19 -24.18 -33.77
N TRP A 789 -15.19 -23.30 -33.73
CA TRP A 789 -16.33 -23.40 -32.83
C TRP A 789 -17.62 -23.13 -33.57
N ILE A 790 -18.66 -23.89 -33.23
CA ILE A 790 -20.03 -23.50 -33.53
C ILE A 790 -20.57 -22.73 -32.33
N VAL A 791 -21.00 -21.50 -32.56
CA VAL A 791 -21.46 -20.58 -31.51
C VAL A 791 -22.94 -20.28 -31.72
N THR A 792 -23.74 -20.47 -30.69
CA THR A 792 -25.12 -20.03 -30.59
C THR A 792 -25.18 -18.78 -29.71
N ALA A 793 -25.27 -17.62 -30.33
CA ALA A 793 -25.30 -16.32 -29.65
C ALA A 793 -26.73 -15.78 -29.54
N ARG A 794 -27.14 -15.38 -28.35
CA ARG A 794 -28.42 -14.70 -28.11
C ARG A 794 -28.18 -13.20 -28.24
N THR A 795 -28.56 -12.60 -29.38
CA THR A 795 -28.35 -11.16 -29.66
C THR A 795 -29.66 -10.38 -29.55
N PRO A 796 -29.63 -9.04 -29.42
CA PRO A 796 -30.86 -8.23 -29.34
C PRO A 796 -31.81 -8.44 -30.53
N GLU A 797 -31.26 -8.65 -31.73
CA GLU A 797 -32.01 -8.88 -32.96
C GLU A 797 -32.59 -10.30 -33.02
N TYR A 798 -31.87 -11.28 -32.44
CA TYR A 798 -32.28 -12.68 -32.37
C TYR A 798 -32.18 -13.22 -30.93
N PRO A 799 -33.12 -12.87 -30.02
CA PRO A 799 -33.04 -13.26 -28.61
C PRO A 799 -33.12 -14.77 -28.38
N LYS A 800 -33.76 -15.51 -29.29
CA LYS A 800 -33.84 -16.98 -29.27
C LYS A 800 -32.52 -17.67 -29.65
N GLY A 801 -31.52 -16.91 -30.10
CA GLY A 801 -30.23 -17.42 -30.54
C GLY A 801 -30.06 -17.39 -32.07
N ARG A 802 -28.88 -16.97 -32.50
CA ARG A 802 -28.38 -17.09 -33.88
C ARG A 802 -27.09 -17.91 -33.87
N ARG A 803 -26.90 -18.74 -34.89
CA ARG A 803 -25.71 -19.59 -35.02
C ARG A 803 -24.72 -19.01 -36.01
N PHE A 804 -23.44 -19.18 -35.73
CA PHE A 804 -22.34 -18.91 -36.67
C PHE A 804 -21.12 -19.77 -36.31
N ILE A 805 -20.21 -19.93 -37.27
CA ILE A 805 -18.96 -20.68 -37.08
C ILE A 805 -17.80 -19.69 -36.96
N ILE A 806 -16.98 -19.86 -35.93
CA ILE A 806 -15.71 -19.16 -35.77
C ILE A 806 -14.59 -20.13 -36.14
N ILE A 807 -13.64 -19.70 -36.97
CA ILE A 807 -12.42 -20.43 -37.29
C ILE A 807 -11.23 -19.53 -36.94
N ALA A 808 -10.22 -20.07 -36.28
CA ALA A 808 -9.05 -19.30 -35.84
C ALA A 808 -7.76 -20.12 -35.90
N ASN A 809 -6.68 -19.48 -36.33
CA ASN A 809 -5.34 -20.08 -36.26
C ASN A 809 -4.82 -20.08 -34.82
N ASP A 810 -4.14 -21.16 -34.45
CA ASP A 810 -3.33 -21.18 -33.24
C ASP A 810 -1.89 -20.73 -33.57
N ILE A 811 -1.59 -19.46 -33.34
CA ILE A 811 -0.24 -18.91 -33.58
C ILE A 811 0.84 -19.59 -32.73
N THR A 812 0.45 -20.22 -31.62
CA THR A 812 1.38 -20.92 -30.73
C THR A 812 1.81 -22.27 -31.29
N PHE A 813 1.09 -22.77 -32.30
CA PHE A 813 1.35 -24.02 -33.00
C PHE A 813 2.05 -23.76 -34.34
N ARG A 814 3.36 -24.01 -34.42
CA ARG A 814 4.17 -23.82 -35.65
C ARG A 814 3.94 -22.44 -36.31
N ILE A 815 3.90 -21.37 -35.51
CA ILE A 815 3.70 -19.96 -35.94
C ILE A 815 2.35 -19.77 -36.68
N GLY A 816 1.37 -20.64 -36.42
CA GLY A 816 0.08 -20.63 -37.11
C GLY A 816 0.16 -20.93 -38.61
N SER A 817 1.20 -21.62 -39.07
CA SER A 817 1.38 -21.95 -40.49
C SER A 817 0.35 -22.98 -41.00
N PHE A 818 -0.10 -22.78 -42.24
CA PHE A 818 -1.05 -23.66 -42.92
C PHE A 818 -0.35 -24.90 -43.48
N GLY A 819 -0.64 -26.06 -42.89
CA GLY A 819 -0.32 -27.36 -43.47
C GLY A 819 -1.58 -28.07 -43.97
N PRO A 820 -1.43 -29.26 -44.59
CA PRO A 820 -2.56 -29.97 -45.19
C PRO A 820 -3.71 -30.29 -44.22
N LYS A 821 -3.39 -30.58 -42.95
CA LYS A 821 -4.40 -30.84 -41.92
C LYS A 821 -5.17 -29.57 -41.56
N GLU A 822 -4.47 -28.45 -41.43
CA GLU A 822 -5.08 -27.14 -41.15
C GLU A 822 -5.96 -26.67 -42.31
N ASP A 823 -5.52 -26.87 -43.55
CA ASP A 823 -6.29 -26.57 -44.77
C ASP A 823 -7.55 -27.43 -44.87
N HIS A 824 -7.41 -28.73 -44.61
CA HIS A 824 -8.53 -29.68 -44.62
C HIS A 824 -9.59 -29.30 -43.58
N PHE A 825 -9.16 -29.02 -42.34
CA PHE A 825 -10.04 -28.56 -41.26
C PHE A 825 -10.75 -27.25 -41.63
N PHE A 826 -10.03 -26.28 -42.19
CA PHE A 826 -10.59 -25.00 -42.61
C PHE A 826 -11.65 -25.18 -43.72
N ASN A 827 -11.40 -26.08 -44.68
CA ASN A 827 -12.34 -26.38 -45.75
C ASN A 827 -13.61 -27.04 -45.20
N LYS A 828 -13.49 -28.10 -44.39
CA LYS A 828 -14.64 -28.78 -43.76
C LYS A 828 -15.50 -27.83 -42.93
N CYS A 829 -14.88 -26.93 -42.14
CA CYS A 829 -15.61 -25.93 -41.37
C CYS A 829 -16.36 -24.95 -42.28
N THR A 830 -15.77 -24.58 -43.42
CA THR A 830 -16.40 -23.73 -44.43
C THR A 830 -17.55 -24.45 -45.13
N GLU A 831 -17.42 -25.74 -45.44
CA GLU A 831 -18.49 -26.58 -45.99
C GLU A 831 -19.67 -26.69 -45.03
N LEU A 832 -19.41 -26.90 -43.73
CA LEU A 832 -20.46 -26.94 -42.70
C LEU A 832 -21.21 -25.61 -42.60
N ALA A 833 -20.50 -24.48 -42.57
CA ALA A 833 -21.11 -23.15 -42.56
C ALA A 833 -22.01 -22.92 -43.79
N ARG A 834 -21.53 -23.31 -44.98
CA ARG A 834 -22.28 -23.21 -46.24
C ARG A 834 -23.51 -24.12 -46.24
N LYS A 835 -23.39 -25.36 -45.76
CA LYS A 835 -24.49 -26.33 -45.66
C LYS A 835 -25.61 -25.83 -44.75
N LEU A 836 -25.25 -25.20 -43.62
CA LEU A 836 -26.20 -24.65 -42.65
C LEU A 836 -26.71 -23.25 -43.03
N GLY A 837 -26.10 -22.58 -44.01
CA GLY A 837 -26.43 -21.20 -44.39
C GLY A 837 -26.11 -20.17 -43.31
N ILE A 838 -25.19 -20.49 -42.38
CA ILE A 838 -24.82 -19.61 -41.26
C ILE A 838 -23.53 -18.84 -41.55
N PRO A 839 -23.33 -17.65 -40.94
CA PRO A 839 -22.12 -16.87 -41.14
C PRO A 839 -20.86 -17.63 -40.68
N ARG A 840 -19.75 -17.40 -41.39
CA ARG A 840 -18.41 -17.90 -41.04
C ARG A 840 -17.49 -16.72 -40.73
N ILE A 841 -16.96 -16.68 -39.52
CA ILE A 841 -16.01 -15.68 -39.05
C ILE A 841 -14.63 -16.33 -39.00
N TYR A 842 -13.63 -15.69 -39.60
CA TYR A 842 -12.25 -16.17 -39.59
C TYR A 842 -11.34 -15.16 -38.86
N LEU A 843 -10.64 -15.64 -37.84
CA LEU A 843 -9.66 -14.88 -37.06
C LEU A 843 -8.26 -15.21 -37.58
N SER A 844 -7.69 -14.28 -38.34
CA SER A 844 -6.42 -14.47 -39.04
C SER A 844 -5.22 -14.05 -38.17
N ALA A 845 -4.45 -15.02 -37.71
CA ALA A 845 -3.15 -14.83 -37.06
C ALA A 845 -2.21 -15.97 -37.48
N ASN A 846 -1.58 -15.83 -38.65
CA ASN A 846 -0.80 -16.89 -39.30
C ASN A 846 0.48 -16.35 -39.97
N SER A 847 1.29 -17.28 -40.48
CA SER A 847 2.53 -17.02 -41.22
C SER A 847 2.50 -17.55 -42.67
N GLY A 848 1.30 -17.76 -43.22
CA GLY A 848 1.12 -18.35 -44.55
C GLY A 848 1.32 -19.87 -44.59
N ALA A 849 1.73 -20.40 -45.74
CA ALA A 849 1.93 -21.83 -45.96
C ALA A 849 3.10 -22.39 -45.13
N ARG A 850 2.97 -23.63 -44.67
CA ARG A 850 4.02 -24.32 -43.92
C ARG A 850 5.21 -24.62 -44.83
N ILE A 851 6.34 -24.04 -44.48
CA ILE A 851 7.63 -24.34 -45.07
C ILE A 851 8.37 -25.38 -44.22
N GLY A 852 9.17 -26.21 -44.87
CA GLY A 852 10.01 -27.22 -44.24
C GLY A 852 10.87 -27.90 -45.30
N MET A 853 12.01 -28.44 -44.86
CA MET A 853 12.83 -29.35 -45.67
C MET A 853 12.75 -30.74 -45.05
N ALA A 854 13.25 -31.75 -45.77
CA ALA A 854 13.38 -33.09 -45.21
C ALA A 854 14.56 -33.12 -44.21
N ASP A 855 14.31 -32.68 -42.98
CA ASP A 855 15.33 -32.55 -41.92
C ASP A 855 16.03 -33.89 -41.62
N GLU A 856 15.32 -35.00 -41.83
CA GLU A 856 15.84 -36.37 -41.72
C GLU A 856 16.93 -36.70 -42.76
N LEU A 857 16.94 -36.04 -43.93
CA LEU A 857 17.96 -36.26 -44.95
C LEU A 857 19.17 -35.33 -44.78
N ILE A 858 19.05 -34.24 -44.02
CA ILE A 858 20.13 -33.25 -43.81
C ILE A 858 21.41 -33.87 -43.20
N PRO A 859 21.38 -34.76 -42.19
CA PRO A 859 22.59 -35.39 -41.68
C PRO A 859 23.08 -36.58 -42.53
N HIS A 860 22.32 -36.98 -43.55
CA HIS A 860 22.54 -38.22 -44.31
C HIS A 860 22.80 -38.02 -45.80
N PHE A 861 22.72 -36.80 -46.32
CA PHE A 861 23.05 -36.55 -47.73
C PHE A 861 24.57 -36.54 -47.91
N ASN A 862 25.02 -37.25 -48.94
CA ASN A 862 26.42 -37.25 -49.34
C ASN A 862 26.59 -36.30 -50.53
N VAL A 863 27.70 -35.55 -50.56
CA VAL A 863 28.02 -34.65 -51.67
C VAL A 863 29.08 -35.32 -52.55
N ALA A 864 28.82 -35.38 -53.86
CA ALA A 864 29.77 -35.85 -54.85
C ALA A 864 30.48 -34.64 -55.49
N TRP A 865 31.55 -34.18 -54.85
CA TRP A 865 32.40 -33.08 -55.33
C TRP A 865 33.15 -33.48 -56.62
N ARG A 866 33.50 -32.50 -57.45
CA ARG A 866 34.37 -32.71 -58.63
C ARG A 866 35.78 -33.19 -58.22
N ASP A 867 36.26 -32.74 -57.07
CA ASP A 867 37.53 -33.10 -56.46
C ASP A 867 37.31 -33.27 -54.94
N ALA A 868 37.51 -34.48 -54.41
CA ALA A 868 37.23 -34.80 -53.01
C ALA A 868 38.15 -34.05 -52.03
N ASP A 869 39.34 -33.67 -52.49
CA ASP A 869 40.33 -32.94 -51.68
C ASP A 869 40.13 -31.41 -51.76
N ARG A 870 39.28 -30.92 -52.68
CA ARG A 870 38.98 -29.48 -52.88
C ARG A 870 37.48 -29.20 -53.08
N PRO A 871 36.67 -29.21 -52.02
CA PRO A 871 35.23 -28.95 -52.08
C PRO A 871 34.85 -27.58 -52.69
N GLU A 872 35.73 -26.57 -52.60
CA GLU A 872 35.52 -25.25 -53.19
C GLU A 872 35.55 -25.23 -54.73
N ALA A 873 36.06 -26.29 -55.37
CA ALA A 873 36.11 -26.43 -56.82
C ALA A 873 34.76 -26.84 -57.44
N GLY A 874 33.74 -27.09 -56.60
CA GLY A 874 32.38 -27.48 -57.00
C GLY A 874 32.12 -28.96 -56.90
#